data_AF-A0A7C2I491-F1
#
_entry.id   AF-A0A7C2I491-F1
#
_cell.length_a   1.000
_cell.length_b   1.000
_cell.length_c   1.000
_cell.angle_alpha   90.00
_cell.angle_beta   90.00
_cell.angle_gamma   90.00
#
_symmetry.space_group_name_H-M   'P 1'
#
loop_
_entity.id
_entity.type
_entity.pdbx_description
1 polymer ?
#
loop_
_entity_poly.entity_id
_entity_poly.type
_entity_poly.pdbx_seq_one_letter_code
_entity_poly.pdbx_strand_id
1 'polypeptide(L)'
;MLAGRPRAPLALAMWAVGFTATASQVLVIRELLVVFHGNELFLGIIFGTWLLLGAVGSYAARTRAERSPKPLSAFMALQICVGVSPLASVLALRSFRYVLGIPAGELLGIGYVAITSLIVLAPISLLDGALFPFGCRALAEVARKEEVSARVYLYQSFGALLAGLALVVYLLHYLAPVEIAMVIFLVNLGAVASLLAAVPTFPVARYTSLALLLVTGLGLFTPGPRWLERKSAELFWYEYSLVETRQSVYSHLAVIQDKEQYTFFANGAPYATSPVPEALIEELAHFPLLFHRGPERVAVIGGGGAGLLTEVMKYPLQEIHYAEQDSLVIEQFRRLPTALTEQELTDRRLRIHLREGRLFLRTTGTRYDMILMNLPVASTLSLNRYYTVEFFGLASARLREGGILALRLPGSDTLLSDGMRQLNARIYASLKAVFPHVRIFIGDQNIFIASGDAGVTSLGADALVQRWRSQGIRTALMHERYIRYKTDARRFRQMEQEIVADGNVAVNSDSNPKGAIDGMLLLSSVVSPRMGRVLETVHRIPAGYYLGSAIALILGAAAIQVRRRGELFLLYAVASTGFASMLLSILLVFSFQIYFGHVYHYIGLLTSLFMLGSGAGAWWAMKGRPIPLLTIELGMTTVTAAAYLFVWLGPEAEYARWMIAALMTAAASLPAFSIPWP
;
A
#
# COMPACT_ATOMS: atom_id res chain seq x y z
N MET A 1 15.42 33.54 -36.83
CA MET A 1 14.69 32.34 -37.30
C MET A 1 13.67 31.79 -36.28
N LEU A 2 13.04 32.63 -35.42
CA LEU A 2 12.21 32.13 -34.30
C LEU A 2 10.98 33.01 -34.00
N ALA A 3 10.29 33.51 -35.03
CA ALA A 3 8.95 34.08 -34.86
C ALA A 3 7.93 32.96 -35.07
N GLY A 4 7.21 32.58 -34.01
CA GLY A 4 6.12 31.60 -34.10
C GLY A 4 6.32 30.26 -33.37
N ARG A 5 7.08 30.21 -32.27
CA ARG A 5 7.15 28.98 -31.46
C ARG A 5 5.75 28.60 -30.92
N PRO A 6 5.38 27.32 -31.01
CA PRO A 6 4.07 26.82 -30.59
C PRO A 6 3.94 26.76 -29.07
N ARG A 7 3.46 27.84 -28.45
CA ARG A 7 3.20 27.89 -26.99
C ARG A 7 2.31 26.74 -26.52
N ALA A 8 1.30 26.38 -27.32
CA ALA A 8 0.35 25.33 -26.97
C ALA A 8 0.97 23.90 -27.03
N PRO A 9 1.60 23.47 -28.14
CA PRO A 9 2.36 22.20 -28.18
C PRO A 9 3.43 22.04 -27.10
N LEU A 10 4.15 23.12 -26.74
CA LEU A 10 5.11 23.05 -25.64
C LEU A 10 4.43 22.85 -24.27
N ALA A 11 3.29 23.53 -24.03
CA ALA A 11 2.50 23.30 -22.81
C ALA A 11 1.93 21.88 -22.76
N LEU A 12 1.39 21.37 -23.87
CA LEU A 12 0.89 19.99 -23.99
C LEU A 12 1.99 18.98 -23.70
N ALA A 13 3.21 19.21 -24.21
CA ALA A 13 4.34 18.34 -23.94
C ALA A 13 4.72 18.34 -22.46
N MET A 14 4.64 19.49 -21.77
CA MET A 14 4.86 19.58 -20.33
C MET A 14 3.73 18.93 -19.51
N TRP A 15 2.47 18.98 -19.97
CA TRP A 15 1.38 18.20 -19.39
C TRP A 15 1.64 16.70 -19.52
N ALA A 16 2.12 16.24 -20.68
CA ALA A 16 2.47 14.84 -20.89
C ALA A 16 3.61 14.38 -19.95
N VAL A 17 4.59 15.23 -19.64
CA VAL A 17 5.63 14.91 -18.63
C VAL A 17 5.00 14.68 -17.26
N GLY A 18 4.16 15.62 -16.79
CA GLY A 18 3.46 15.46 -15.51
C GLY A 18 2.55 14.24 -15.45
N PHE A 19 1.82 13.97 -16.53
CA PHE A 19 0.99 12.77 -16.66
C PHE A 19 1.85 11.50 -16.52
N THR A 20 3.00 11.47 -17.21
CA THR A 20 3.90 10.33 -17.22
C THR A 20 4.53 10.10 -15.86
N ALA A 21 4.99 11.15 -15.18
CA ALA A 21 5.58 11.04 -13.84
C ALA A 21 4.61 10.36 -12.87
N THR A 22 3.37 10.87 -12.77
CA THR A 22 2.36 10.33 -11.85
C THR A 22 1.86 8.95 -12.27
N ALA A 23 1.57 8.73 -13.55
CA ALA A 23 1.10 7.43 -14.04
C ALA A 23 2.14 6.32 -13.88
N SER A 24 3.40 6.62 -14.19
CA SER A 24 4.51 5.68 -14.02
C SER A 24 4.80 5.41 -12.56
N GLN A 25 4.73 6.43 -11.70
CA GLN A 25 4.91 6.26 -10.26
C GLN A 25 3.87 5.30 -9.68
N VAL A 26 2.59 5.51 -9.98
CA VAL A 26 1.52 4.62 -9.49
C VAL A 26 1.67 3.21 -10.05
N LEU A 27 1.93 3.07 -11.36
CA LEU A 27 2.11 1.78 -12.01
C LEU A 27 3.24 0.97 -11.38
N VAL A 28 4.43 1.56 -11.24
CA VAL A 28 5.62 0.83 -10.76
C VAL A 28 5.54 0.57 -9.26
N ILE A 29 4.99 1.49 -8.45
CA ILE A 29 4.75 1.24 -7.03
C ILE A 29 3.81 0.04 -6.85
N ARG A 30 2.73 -0.05 -7.64
CA ARG A 30 1.79 -1.17 -7.55
C ARG A 30 2.48 -2.50 -7.83
N GLU A 31 3.32 -2.57 -8.86
CA GLU A 31 4.07 -3.79 -9.19
C GLU A 31 5.13 -4.12 -8.10
N LEU A 32 5.80 -3.12 -7.53
CA LEU A 32 6.73 -3.31 -6.40
C LEU A 32 6.01 -3.86 -5.16
N LEU A 33 4.79 -3.41 -4.88
CA LEU A 33 3.98 -3.95 -3.78
C LEU A 33 3.62 -5.42 -3.98
N VAL A 34 3.40 -5.87 -5.22
CA VAL A 34 3.15 -7.28 -5.55
C VAL A 34 4.42 -8.12 -5.38
N VAL A 35 5.57 -7.59 -5.79
CA VAL A 35 6.84 -8.31 -5.68
C VAL A 35 7.31 -8.45 -4.24
N PHE A 36 7.05 -7.46 -3.38
CA PHE A 36 7.59 -7.39 -2.03
C PHE A 36 6.57 -7.55 -0.91
N HIS A 37 5.29 -7.81 -1.22
CA HIS A 37 4.21 -7.89 -0.23
C HIS A 37 4.15 -6.62 0.65
N GLY A 38 4.21 -5.47 -0.01
CA GLY A 38 4.73 -4.26 0.63
C GLY A 38 3.89 -3.70 1.78
N ASN A 39 4.60 -3.13 2.73
CA ASN A 39 4.09 -2.38 3.87
C ASN A 39 4.54 -0.91 3.78
N GLU A 40 4.17 -0.10 4.77
CA GLU A 40 4.46 1.33 4.82
C GLU A 40 5.96 1.64 4.83
N LEU A 41 6.79 0.77 5.42
CA LEU A 41 8.25 0.91 5.38
C LEU A 41 8.77 0.79 3.94
N PHE A 42 8.27 -0.19 3.18
CA PHE A 42 8.71 -0.41 1.80
C PHE A 42 8.25 0.74 0.90
N LEU A 43 7.03 1.25 1.10
CA LEU A 43 6.56 2.46 0.43
C LEU A 43 7.49 3.65 0.69
N GLY A 44 7.92 3.85 1.94
CA GLY A 44 8.87 4.90 2.30
C GLY A 44 10.20 4.80 1.54
N ILE A 45 10.76 3.58 1.42
CA ILE A 45 11.98 3.32 0.65
C ILE A 45 11.76 3.64 -0.83
N ILE A 46 10.67 3.13 -1.42
CA ILE A 46 10.34 3.30 -2.84
C ILE A 46 10.18 4.80 -3.18
N PHE A 47 9.40 5.55 -2.40
CA PHE A 47 9.23 6.99 -2.59
C PHE A 47 10.53 7.77 -2.39
N GLY A 48 11.31 7.42 -1.36
CA GLY A 48 12.61 8.02 -1.09
C GLY A 48 13.58 7.83 -2.26
N THR A 49 13.65 6.61 -2.79
CA THR A 49 14.47 6.27 -3.97
C THR A 49 14.01 7.01 -5.22
N TRP A 50 12.69 7.09 -5.48
CA TRP A 50 12.13 7.85 -6.60
C TRP A 50 12.57 9.31 -6.56
N LEU A 51 12.39 9.98 -5.42
CA LEU A 51 12.76 11.38 -5.26
C LEU A 51 14.28 11.61 -5.38
N LEU A 52 15.08 10.76 -4.74
CA LEU A 52 16.53 10.86 -4.78
C LEU A 52 17.04 10.78 -6.21
N LEU A 53 16.57 9.79 -6.97
CA LEU A 53 16.94 9.61 -8.38
C LEU A 53 16.45 10.77 -9.25
N GLY A 54 15.22 11.27 -9.02
CA GLY A 54 14.72 12.47 -9.72
C GLY A 54 15.60 13.70 -9.48
N ALA A 55 16.01 13.92 -8.24
CA ALA A 55 16.92 15.02 -7.87
C ALA A 55 18.29 14.86 -8.55
N VAL A 56 18.87 13.66 -8.53
CA VAL A 56 20.12 13.35 -9.22
C VAL A 56 19.99 13.56 -10.73
N GLY A 57 18.88 13.15 -11.35
CA GLY A 57 18.61 13.33 -12.77
C GLY A 57 18.55 14.80 -13.18
N SER A 58 17.82 15.62 -12.41
CA SER A 58 17.73 17.07 -12.61
C SER A 58 19.09 17.76 -12.44
N TYR A 59 19.83 17.43 -11.38
CA TYR A 59 21.16 17.98 -11.12
C TYR A 59 22.16 17.63 -12.23
N ALA A 60 22.19 16.36 -12.66
CA ALA A 60 23.09 15.89 -13.72
C ALA A 60 22.75 16.49 -15.09
N ALA A 61 21.46 16.75 -15.37
CA ALA A 61 21.02 17.34 -16.63
C ALA A 61 21.21 18.85 -16.71
N ARG A 62 21.35 19.56 -15.58
CA ARG A 62 21.42 21.03 -15.51
C ARG A 62 22.44 21.63 -16.47
N THR A 63 23.72 21.25 -16.33
CA THR A 63 24.82 21.85 -17.11
C THR A 63 24.69 21.55 -18.60
N ARG A 64 24.21 20.36 -18.95
CA ARG A 64 23.97 19.94 -20.34
C ARG A 64 22.77 20.68 -20.94
N ALA A 65 21.72 20.93 -20.17
CA ALA A 65 20.57 21.71 -20.59
C ALA A 65 20.94 23.19 -20.85
N GLU A 66 21.73 23.80 -19.95
CA GLU A 66 22.20 25.18 -20.09
C GLU A 66 23.06 25.39 -21.35
N ARG A 67 23.95 24.43 -21.65
CA ARG A 67 24.89 24.49 -22.78
C ARG A 67 24.34 23.94 -24.10
N SER A 68 23.14 23.35 -24.11
CA SER A 68 22.62 22.68 -25.31
C SER A 68 22.22 23.69 -26.40
N PRO A 69 22.74 23.57 -27.63
CA PRO A 69 22.35 24.42 -28.75
C PRO A 69 20.96 24.05 -29.31
N LYS A 70 20.45 22.84 -29.00
CA LYS A 70 19.14 22.33 -29.47
C LYS A 70 18.34 21.76 -28.30
N PRO A 71 17.90 22.60 -27.34
CA PRO A 71 17.22 22.14 -26.13
C PRO A 71 15.89 21.44 -26.42
N LEU A 72 15.15 21.90 -27.44
CA LEU A 72 13.87 21.30 -27.83
C LEU A 72 14.03 19.87 -28.38
N SER A 73 15.07 19.62 -29.19
CA SER A 73 15.35 18.28 -29.73
C SER A 73 15.76 17.31 -28.62
N ALA A 74 16.59 17.77 -27.67
CA ALA A 74 16.96 16.98 -26.50
C ALA A 74 15.75 16.67 -25.61
N PHE A 75 14.85 17.64 -25.41
CA PHE A 75 13.59 17.47 -24.69
C PHE A 75 12.70 16.40 -25.34
N MET A 76 12.49 16.48 -26.67
CA MET A 76 11.70 15.48 -27.39
C MET A 76 12.30 14.07 -27.30
N ALA A 77 13.63 13.94 -27.40
CA ALA A 77 14.30 12.65 -27.28
C ALA A 77 14.15 12.05 -25.87
N LEU A 78 14.37 12.87 -24.82
CA LEU A 78 14.14 12.45 -23.44
C LEU A 78 12.68 12.05 -23.19
N GLN A 79 11.73 12.74 -23.81
CA GLN A 79 10.31 12.46 -23.65
C GLN A 79 9.93 11.09 -24.25
N ILE A 80 10.51 10.70 -25.38
CA ILE A 80 10.35 9.33 -25.92
C ILE A 80 10.98 8.30 -24.99
N CYS A 81 12.20 8.54 -24.48
CA CYS A 81 12.85 7.63 -23.55
C CYS A 81 12.05 7.43 -22.25
N VAL A 82 11.49 8.50 -21.69
CA VAL A 82 10.59 8.47 -20.53
C VAL A 82 9.27 7.77 -20.83
N GLY A 83 8.76 7.85 -22.07
CA GLY A 83 7.56 7.11 -22.46
C GLY A 83 7.76 5.60 -22.50
N VAL A 84 8.96 5.11 -22.83
CA VAL A 84 9.28 3.67 -22.93
C VAL A 84 9.68 3.06 -21.58
N SER A 85 10.29 3.86 -20.70
CA SER A 85 10.86 3.37 -19.45
C SER A 85 9.85 2.69 -18.50
N PRO A 86 8.56 3.03 -18.42
CA PRO A 86 7.58 2.32 -17.58
C PRO A 86 7.40 0.87 -18.02
N LEU A 87 7.32 0.61 -19.32
CA LEU A 87 7.23 -0.75 -19.85
C LEU A 87 8.50 -1.55 -19.50
N ALA A 88 9.67 -0.94 -19.68
CA ALA A 88 10.94 -1.56 -19.32
C ALA A 88 11.01 -1.89 -17.82
N SER A 89 10.57 -0.97 -16.95
CA SER A 89 10.56 -1.19 -15.49
C SER A 89 9.59 -2.29 -15.06
N VAL A 90 8.38 -2.38 -15.66
CA VAL A 90 7.43 -3.48 -15.39
C VAL A 90 8.03 -4.82 -15.79
N LEU A 91 8.60 -4.91 -17.00
CA LEU A 91 9.22 -6.15 -17.48
C LEU A 91 10.45 -6.54 -16.64
N ALA A 92 11.30 -5.58 -16.28
CA ALA A 92 12.47 -5.82 -15.42
C ALA A 92 12.04 -6.33 -14.04
N LEU A 93 10.97 -5.78 -13.47
CA LEU A 93 10.49 -6.20 -12.16
C LEU A 93 9.87 -7.59 -12.18
N ARG A 94 9.13 -7.94 -13.23
CA ARG A 94 8.58 -9.29 -13.39
C ARG A 94 9.65 -10.35 -13.68
N SER A 95 10.76 -9.94 -14.30
CA SER A 95 11.91 -10.80 -14.56
C SER A 95 12.85 -10.93 -13.35
N PHE A 96 12.74 -10.04 -12.35
CA PHE A 96 13.69 -9.92 -11.25
C PHE A 96 13.84 -11.22 -10.45
N ARG A 97 12.73 -11.87 -10.10
CA ARG A 97 12.73 -13.12 -9.34
C ARG A 97 13.38 -14.26 -10.13
N TYR A 98 13.07 -14.36 -11.42
CA TYR A 98 13.69 -15.31 -12.33
C TYR A 98 15.22 -15.11 -12.43
N VAL A 99 15.68 -13.88 -12.61
CA VAL A 99 17.12 -13.56 -12.72
C VAL A 99 17.90 -13.92 -11.45
N LEU A 100 17.28 -13.78 -10.28
CA LEU A 100 17.89 -14.12 -9.01
C LEU A 100 17.66 -15.58 -8.57
N GLY A 101 16.87 -16.37 -9.31
CA GLY A 101 16.49 -17.73 -8.93
C GLY A 101 15.69 -17.79 -7.62
N ILE A 102 14.84 -16.78 -7.39
CA ILE A 102 14.01 -16.67 -6.18
C ILE A 102 12.60 -17.21 -6.52
N PRO A 103 12.12 -18.22 -5.79
CA PRO A 103 10.76 -18.73 -5.95
C PRO A 103 9.68 -17.67 -5.81
N ALA A 104 8.58 -17.82 -6.56
CA ALA A 104 7.42 -16.96 -6.41
C ALA A 104 6.72 -17.23 -5.06
N GLY A 105 6.38 -16.17 -4.31
CA GLY A 105 5.77 -16.26 -2.98
C GLY A 105 6.76 -16.19 -1.80
N GLU A 106 8.07 -16.28 -2.06
CA GLU A 106 9.08 -16.03 -1.01
C GLU A 106 9.03 -14.56 -0.57
N LEU A 107 9.04 -14.33 0.75
CA LEU A 107 9.06 -12.99 1.34
C LEU A 107 10.49 -12.45 1.30
N LEU A 108 10.66 -11.24 0.72
CA LEU A 108 11.97 -10.64 0.49
C LEU A 108 12.30 -9.54 1.48
N GLY A 109 13.57 -9.49 1.89
CA GLY A 109 14.05 -8.56 2.90
C GLY A 109 14.23 -7.15 2.36
N ILE A 110 14.30 -6.18 3.28
CA ILE A 110 14.48 -4.74 2.99
C ILE A 110 15.68 -4.45 2.08
N GLY A 111 16.77 -5.22 2.18
CA GLY A 111 17.94 -5.06 1.32
C GLY A 111 17.61 -5.26 -0.16
N TYR A 112 16.83 -6.30 -0.48
CA TYR A 112 16.34 -6.54 -1.84
C TYR A 112 15.40 -5.43 -2.28
N VAL A 113 14.47 -4.99 -1.43
CA VAL A 113 13.58 -3.86 -1.72
C VAL A 113 14.38 -2.62 -2.14
N ALA A 114 15.39 -2.24 -1.35
CA ALA A 114 16.20 -1.06 -1.61
C ALA A 114 16.98 -1.15 -2.93
N ILE A 115 17.67 -2.27 -3.19
CA ILE A 115 18.49 -2.45 -4.40
C ILE A 115 17.60 -2.53 -5.64
N THR A 116 16.53 -3.33 -5.61
CA THR A 116 15.63 -3.48 -6.74
C THR A 116 14.91 -2.19 -7.04
N SER A 117 14.44 -1.45 -6.02
CA SER A 117 13.85 -0.13 -6.21
C SER A 117 14.84 0.83 -6.84
N LEU A 118 16.12 0.82 -6.41
CA LEU A 118 17.14 1.68 -7.00
C LEU A 118 17.35 1.38 -8.50
N ILE A 119 17.45 0.10 -8.86
CA ILE A 119 17.70 -0.32 -10.26
C ILE A 119 16.48 -0.06 -11.15
N VAL A 120 15.29 -0.48 -10.71
CA VAL A 120 14.06 -0.43 -11.52
C VAL A 120 13.55 1.00 -11.67
N LEU A 121 13.71 1.84 -10.65
CA LEU A 121 13.26 3.23 -10.69
C LEU A 121 14.26 4.17 -11.36
N ALA A 122 15.55 3.80 -11.44
CA ALA A 122 16.60 4.65 -12.02
C ALA A 122 16.28 5.14 -13.44
N PRO A 123 15.91 4.28 -14.42
CA PRO A 123 15.62 4.74 -15.77
C PRO A 123 14.51 5.79 -15.83
N ILE A 124 13.39 5.53 -15.14
CA ILE A 124 12.25 6.45 -15.16
C ILE A 124 12.59 7.74 -14.42
N SER A 125 13.07 7.62 -13.18
CA SER A 125 13.24 8.77 -12.27
C SER A 125 14.36 9.70 -12.72
N LEU A 126 15.49 9.16 -13.20
CA LEU A 126 16.59 10.00 -13.70
C LEU A 126 16.19 10.78 -14.95
N LEU A 127 15.46 10.12 -15.87
CA LEU A 127 15.00 10.76 -17.10
C LEU A 127 13.89 11.79 -16.84
N ASP A 128 12.95 11.48 -15.95
CA ASP A 128 11.90 12.42 -15.51
C ASP A 128 12.51 13.66 -14.84
N GLY A 129 13.49 13.47 -13.95
CA GLY A 129 14.27 14.55 -13.37
C GLY A 129 15.01 15.39 -14.42
N ALA A 130 15.59 14.74 -15.44
CA ALA A 130 16.29 15.42 -16.52
C ALA A 130 15.36 16.26 -17.43
N LEU A 131 14.09 15.86 -17.59
CA LEU A 131 13.12 16.60 -18.40
C LEU A 131 12.84 18.01 -17.84
N PHE A 132 12.97 18.21 -16.53
CA PHE A 132 12.69 19.51 -15.92
C PHE A 132 13.68 20.62 -16.37
N PRO A 133 15.02 20.49 -16.24
CA PRO A 133 15.97 21.47 -16.76
C PRO A 133 15.84 21.74 -18.27
N PHE A 134 15.63 20.70 -19.08
CA PHE A 134 15.44 20.86 -20.53
C PHE A 134 14.13 21.55 -20.87
N GLY A 135 13.04 21.26 -20.14
CA GLY A 135 11.75 21.94 -20.26
C GLY A 135 11.86 23.43 -19.92
N CYS A 136 12.56 23.77 -18.83
CA CYS A 136 12.85 25.16 -18.46
C CYS A 136 13.65 25.87 -19.57
N ARG A 137 14.71 25.24 -20.10
CA ARG A 137 15.50 25.85 -21.19
C ARG A 137 14.69 26.06 -22.47
N ALA A 138 13.83 25.11 -22.83
CA ALA A 138 12.97 25.19 -24.01
C ALA A 138 11.90 26.30 -23.89
N LEU A 139 11.33 26.47 -22.69
CA LEU A 139 10.33 27.50 -22.41
C LEU A 139 10.95 28.90 -22.20
N ALA A 140 12.19 28.99 -21.74
CA ALA A 140 12.92 30.25 -21.56
C ALA A 140 13.11 31.04 -22.86
N GLU A 141 12.93 30.41 -24.02
CA GLU A 141 12.95 31.12 -25.30
C GLU A 141 11.63 31.81 -25.65
N VAL A 142 10.54 31.54 -24.91
CA VAL A 142 9.17 31.99 -25.24
C VAL A 142 8.46 32.69 -24.06
N ALA A 143 8.92 32.45 -22.83
CA ALA A 143 8.41 33.04 -21.60
C ALA A 143 9.46 33.94 -20.93
N ARG A 144 9.00 34.86 -20.07
CA ARG A 144 9.88 35.69 -19.23
C ARG A 144 10.69 34.80 -18.29
N LYS A 145 12.00 35.08 -18.16
CA LYS A 145 12.96 34.26 -17.39
C LYS A 145 12.50 33.97 -15.96
N GLU A 146 11.87 34.95 -15.31
CA GLU A 146 11.34 34.87 -13.94
C GLU A 146 10.14 33.92 -13.80
N GLU A 147 9.38 33.70 -14.87
CA GLU A 147 8.15 32.88 -14.85
C GLU A 147 8.37 31.46 -15.37
N VAL A 148 9.55 31.16 -15.96
CA VAL A 148 9.80 29.89 -16.65
C VAL A 148 9.59 28.70 -15.72
N SER A 149 10.29 28.67 -14.59
CA SER A 149 10.25 27.54 -13.65
C SER A 149 8.84 27.32 -13.10
N ALA A 150 8.16 28.40 -12.69
CA ALA A 150 6.80 28.35 -12.17
C ALA A 150 5.78 27.86 -13.22
N ARG A 151 5.92 28.27 -14.49
CA ARG A 151 5.05 27.78 -15.59
C ARG A 151 5.29 26.32 -15.93
N VAL A 152 6.55 25.87 -16.00
CA VAL A 152 6.87 24.44 -16.23
C VAL A 152 6.23 23.60 -15.14
N TYR A 153 6.41 24.02 -13.88
CA TYR A 153 5.88 23.32 -12.74
C TYR A 153 4.33 23.28 -12.76
N LEU A 154 3.66 24.41 -13.04
CA LEU A 154 2.20 24.48 -13.21
C LEU A 154 1.68 23.51 -14.29
N TYR A 155 2.35 23.45 -15.44
CA TYR A 155 1.96 22.55 -16.52
C TYR A 155 2.16 21.08 -16.13
N GLN A 156 3.26 20.73 -15.48
CA GLN A 156 3.47 19.38 -14.97
C GLN A 156 2.43 19.01 -13.91
N SER A 157 2.11 19.90 -12.96
CA SER A 157 1.06 19.70 -11.96
C SER A 157 -0.31 19.41 -12.58
N PHE A 158 -0.66 20.11 -13.66
CA PHE A 158 -1.92 19.85 -14.37
C PHE A 158 -1.90 18.48 -15.07
N GLY A 159 -0.77 18.12 -15.69
CA GLY A 159 -0.55 16.79 -16.25
C GLY A 159 -0.69 15.66 -15.21
N ALA A 160 -0.09 15.85 -14.04
CA ALA A 160 -0.19 14.94 -12.91
C ALA A 160 -1.65 14.74 -12.46
N LEU A 161 -2.42 15.82 -12.36
CA LEU A 161 -3.85 15.75 -12.05
C LEU A 161 -4.64 14.92 -13.07
N LEU A 162 -4.39 15.14 -14.36
CA LEU A 162 -5.03 14.35 -15.43
C LEU A 162 -4.68 12.86 -15.30
N ALA A 163 -3.43 12.53 -14.95
CA ALA A 163 -3.02 11.14 -14.70
C ALA A 163 -3.75 10.54 -13.50
N GLY A 164 -3.80 11.21 -12.34
CA GLY A 164 -4.52 10.69 -11.17
C GLY A 164 -5.99 10.41 -11.44
N LEU A 165 -6.68 11.33 -12.12
CA LEU A 165 -8.07 11.15 -12.51
C LEU A 165 -8.23 10.01 -13.52
N ALA A 166 -7.39 9.95 -14.55
CA ALA A 166 -7.45 8.89 -15.56
C ALA A 166 -7.17 7.50 -14.95
N LEU A 167 -6.22 7.40 -14.01
CA LEU A 167 -5.90 6.15 -13.31
C LEU A 167 -7.09 5.63 -12.51
N VAL A 168 -7.67 6.49 -11.68
CA VAL A 168 -8.78 6.13 -10.77
C VAL A 168 -10.05 5.80 -11.54
N VAL A 169 -10.40 6.59 -12.56
CA VAL A 169 -11.67 6.44 -13.28
C VAL A 169 -11.60 5.33 -14.33
N TYR A 170 -10.45 5.15 -15.00
CA TYR A 170 -10.39 4.31 -16.19
C TYR A 170 -9.20 3.34 -16.21
N LEU A 171 -7.96 3.84 -16.20
CA LEU A 171 -6.79 3.02 -16.54
C LEU A 171 -6.64 1.81 -15.61
N LEU A 172 -6.79 1.99 -14.28
CA LEU A 172 -6.60 0.90 -13.33
C LEU A 172 -7.75 -0.12 -13.30
N HIS A 173 -8.92 0.25 -13.83
CA HIS A 173 -10.11 -0.61 -13.83
C HIS A 173 -10.21 -1.46 -15.10
N TYR A 174 -9.80 -0.91 -16.25
CA TYR A 174 -10.03 -1.56 -17.55
C TYR A 174 -8.75 -2.06 -18.24
N LEU A 175 -7.57 -1.54 -17.87
CA LEU A 175 -6.31 -1.85 -18.55
C LEU A 175 -5.34 -2.62 -17.64
N ALA A 176 -4.61 -3.54 -18.25
CA ALA A 176 -3.51 -4.26 -17.63
C ALA A 176 -2.26 -3.36 -17.51
N PRO A 177 -1.31 -3.68 -16.61
CA PRO A 177 -0.06 -2.92 -16.43
C PRO A 177 0.72 -2.63 -17.73
N VAL A 178 0.88 -3.61 -18.62
CA VAL A 178 1.53 -3.40 -19.93
C VAL A 178 0.73 -2.43 -20.82
N GLU A 179 -0.61 -2.53 -20.84
CA GLU A 179 -1.47 -1.64 -21.61
C GLU A 179 -1.39 -0.19 -21.07
N ILE A 180 -1.34 -0.01 -19.75
CA ILE A 180 -1.13 1.31 -19.11
C ILE A 180 0.22 1.89 -19.52
N ALA A 181 1.30 1.10 -19.51
CA ALA A 181 2.61 1.55 -19.97
C ALA A 181 2.59 1.99 -21.44
N MET A 182 1.85 1.29 -22.30
CA MET A 182 1.65 1.69 -23.70
C MET A 182 0.82 2.98 -23.84
N VAL A 183 -0.19 3.21 -23.01
CA VAL A 183 -0.93 4.49 -22.97
C VAL A 183 0.00 5.64 -22.56
N ILE A 184 0.87 5.44 -21.57
CA ILE A 184 1.88 6.42 -21.18
C ILE A 184 2.82 6.73 -22.36
N PHE A 185 3.27 5.70 -23.08
CA PHE A 185 4.08 5.88 -24.28
C PHE A 185 3.34 6.69 -25.37
N LEU A 186 2.05 6.39 -25.61
CA LEU A 186 1.22 7.13 -26.57
C LEU A 186 1.06 8.61 -26.20
N VAL A 187 0.88 8.94 -24.92
CA VAL A 187 0.78 10.33 -24.45
C VAL A 187 2.07 11.10 -24.75
N ASN A 188 3.23 10.49 -24.50
CA ASN A 188 4.53 11.10 -24.81
C ASN A 188 4.77 11.22 -26.32
N LEU A 189 4.41 10.19 -27.08
CA LEU A 189 4.57 10.19 -28.53
C LEU A 189 3.66 11.23 -29.20
N GLY A 190 2.41 11.38 -28.71
CA GLY A 190 1.49 12.41 -29.14
C GLY A 190 2.00 13.82 -28.83
N ALA A 191 2.58 14.02 -27.65
CA ALA A 191 3.25 15.28 -27.30
C ALA A 191 4.41 15.60 -28.26
N VAL A 192 5.29 14.63 -28.54
CA VAL A 192 6.40 14.80 -29.48
C VAL A 192 5.89 15.06 -30.91
N ALA A 193 4.88 14.34 -31.37
CA ALA A 193 4.26 14.55 -32.69
C ALA A 193 3.67 15.97 -32.80
N SER A 194 3.04 16.48 -31.73
CA SER A 194 2.51 17.85 -31.69
C SER A 194 3.62 18.92 -31.78
N LEU A 195 4.76 18.68 -31.14
CA LEU A 195 5.94 19.56 -31.21
C LEU A 195 6.55 19.55 -32.61
N LEU A 196 6.70 18.37 -33.22
CA LEU A 196 7.23 18.20 -34.58
C LEU A 196 6.29 18.78 -35.64
N ALA A 197 4.97 18.68 -35.46
CA ALA A 197 3.99 19.29 -36.37
C ALA A 197 4.11 20.82 -36.40
N ALA A 198 4.51 21.42 -35.28
CA ALA A 198 4.66 22.85 -35.14
C ALA A 198 6.08 23.37 -35.41
N VAL A 199 7.02 22.48 -35.75
CA VAL A 199 8.40 22.81 -36.15
C VAL A 199 8.67 22.19 -37.53
N PRO A 200 8.51 22.95 -38.63
CA PRO A 200 8.55 22.40 -40.00
C PRO A 200 9.92 21.86 -40.45
N THR A 201 10.98 22.02 -39.64
CA THR A 201 12.35 21.62 -39.96
C THR A 201 12.60 20.11 -39.98
N PHE A 202 11.68 19.28 -39.47
CA PHE A 202 11.87 17.82 -39.37
C PHE A 202 10.72 17.01 -39.98
N PRO A 203 10.50 17.05 -41.31
CA PRO A 203 9.36 16.40 -41.96
C PRO A 203 9.37 14.87 -41.80
N VAL A 204 10.54 14.22 -41.91
CA VAL A 204 10.66 12.76 -41.73
C VAL A 204 10.30 12.38 -40.29
N ALA A 205 10.86 13.06 -39.29
CA ALA A 205 10.57 12.79 -37.88
C ALA A 205 9.07 12.98 -37.55
N ARG A 206 8.43 13.97 -38.18
CA ARG A 206 6.98 14.20 -38.04
C ARG A 206 6.20 13.00 -38.55
N TYR A 207 6.41 12.56 -39.79
CA TYR A 207 5.68 11.43 -40.34
C TYR A 207 5.99 10.12 -39.62
N THR A 208 7.23 9.89 -39.18
CA THR A 208 7.57 8.70 -38.38
C THR A 208 6.89 8.75 -37.01
N SER A 209 6.83 9.90 -36.34
CA SER A 209 6.13 10.04 -35.05
C SER A 209 4.62 9.82 -35.20
N LEU A 210 3.99 10.30 -36.27
CA LEU A 210 2.57 10.09 -36.57
C LEU A 210 2.29 8.62 -36.93
N ALA A 211 3.15 8.01 -37.74
CA ALA A 211 3.04 6.60 -38.07
C ALA A 211 3.20 5.72 -36.82
N LEU A 212 4.18 6.01 -35.97
CA LEU A 212 4.38 5.28 -34.71
C LEU A 212 3.21 5.50 -33.75
N LEU A 213 2.64 6.70 -33.71
CA LEU A 213 1.46 7.01 -32.89
C LEU A 213 0.25 6.19 -33.35
N LEU A 214 0.02 6.13 -34.66
CA LEU A 214 -1.04 5.33 -35.27
C LEU A 214 -0.82 3.83 -35.02
N VAL A 215 0.39 3.32 -35.27
CA VAL A 215 0.73 1.90 -35.09
C VAL A 215 0.60 1.49 -33.63
N THR A 216 1.12 2.30 -32.70
CA THR A 216 1.00 2.00 -31.26
C THR A 216 -0.46 2.09 -30.80
N GLY A 217 -1.22 3.08 -31.30
CA GLY A 217 -2.62 3.27 -30.96
C GLY A 217 -3.51 2.14 -31.46
N LEU A 218 -3.30 1.69 -32.71
CA LEU A 218 -3.95 0.50 -33.25
C LEU A 218 -3.49 -0.77 -32.53
N GLY A 219 -2.21 -0.83 -32.15
CA GLY A 219 -1.61 -1.94 -31.40
C GLY A 219 -2.30 -2.23 -30.07
N LEU A 220 -2.83 -1.22 -29.38
CA LEU A 220 -3.60 -1.39 -28.14
C LEU A 220 -4.86 -2.25 -28.32
N PHE A 221 -5.47 -2.25 -29.51
CA PHE A 221 -6.68 -3.03 -29.80
C PHE A 221 -6.35 -4.44 -30.31
N THR A 222 -5.07 -4.76 -30.49
CA THR A 222 -4.64 -6.10 -30.90
C THR A 222 -4.47 -7.02 -29.68
N PRO A 223 -4.37 -8.34 -29.88
CA PRO A 223 -4.05 -9.28 -28.79
C PRO A 223 -2.62 -9.15 -28.24
N GLY A 224 -1.73 -8.39 -28.90
CA GLY A 224 -0.29 -8.31 -28.59
C GLY A 224 0.02 -7.84 -27.16
N PRO A 225 -0.54 -6.72 -26.67
CA PRO A 225 -0.31 -6.25 -25.30
C PRO A 225 -0.73 -7.27 -24.25
N ARG A 226 -1.88 -7.94 -24.45
CA ARG A 226 -2.37 -9.00 -23.56
C ARG A 226 -1.50 -10.24 -23.59
N TRP A 227 -0.93 -10.57 -24.74
CA TRP A 227 0.06 -11.63 -24.86
C TRP A 227 1.34 -11.30 -24.08
N LEU A 228 1.84 -10.07 -24.18
CA LEU A 228 3.02 -9.61 -23.44
C LEU A 228 2.75 -9.54 -21.93
N GLU A 229 1.58 -9.08 -21.53
CA GLU A 229 1.11 -9.10 -20.14
C GLU A 229 1.14 -10.53 -19.59
N ARG A 230 0.52 -11.48 -20.29
CA ARG A 230 0.50 -12.89 -19.87
C ARG A 230 1.90 -13.50 -19.81
N LYS A 231 2.73 -13.28 -20.83
CA LYS A 231 4.10 -13.84 -20.87
C LYS A 231 5.01 -13.26 -19.79
N SER A 232 4.90 -11.97 -19.51
CA SER A 232 5.64 -11.34 -18.41
C SER A 232 5.15 -11.82 -17.04
N ALA A 233 3.85 -12.10 -16.88
CA ALA A 233 3.32 -12.72 -15.67
C ALA A 233 3.81 -14.18 -15.52
N GLU A 234 3.81 -14.97 -16.59
CA GLU A 234 4.36 -16.34 -16.59
C GLU A 234 5.84 -16.35 -16.17
N LEU A 235 6.62 -15.33 -16.56
CA LEU A 235 8.02 -15.18 -16.13
C LEU A 235 8.17 -14.86 -14.64
N PHE A 236 7.24 -14.10 -14.05
CA PHE A 236 7.23 -13.87 -12.60
C PHE A 236 6.94 -15.16 -11.83
N TRP A 237 6.05 -16.00 -12.36
CA TRP A 237 5.66 -17.29 -11.79
C TRP A 237 6.43 -18.47 -12.42
N TYR A 238 7.68 -18.28 -12.85
CA TYR A 238 8.40 -19.22 -13.73
C TYR A 238 8.51 -20.67 -13.23
N GLU A 239 8.45 -20.91 -11.92
CA GLU A 239 8.51 -22.25 -11.31
C GLU A 239 7.17 -22.96 -11.29
N TYR A 240 6.08 -22.25 -11.56
CA TYR A 240 4.71 -22.72 -11.38
C TYR A 240 3.90 -22.61 -12.67
N SER A 241 2.88 -23.47 -12.80
CA SER A 241 1.90 -23.34 -13.88
C SER A 241 0.93 -22.22 -13.56
N LEU A 242 1.16 -21.03 -14.13
CA LEU A 242 0.24 -19.89 -13.99
C LEU A 242 -1.05 -20.16 -14.77
N VAL A 243 -2.15 -20.31 -14.04
CA VAL A 243 -3.49 -20.54 -14.61
C VAL A 243 -4.12 -19.22 -15.02
N GLU A 244 -4.13 -18.27 -14.09
CA GLU A 244 -4.81 -16.99 -14.26
C GLU A 244 -4.12 -15.88 -13.47
N THR A 245 -4.14 -14.67 -14.03
CA THR A 245 -3.77 -13.44 -13.34
C THR A 245 -4.86 -12.39 -13.58
N ARG A 246 -5.26 -11.69 -12.52
CA ARG A 246 -6.25 -10.61 -12.56
C ARG A 246 -5.86 -9.48 -11.65
N GLN A 247 -6.33 -8.29 -11.99
CA GLN A 247 -6.11 -7.11 -11.19
C GLN A 247 -7.44 -6.54 -10.73
N SER A 248 -7.61 -6.41 -9.42
CA SER A 248 -8.72 -5.69 -8.80
C SER A 248 -8.30 -4.28 -8.39
N VAL A 249 -9.25 -3.50 -7.88
CA VAL A 249 -8.96 -2.21 -7.23
C VAL A 249 -8.28 -2.38 -5.86
N TYR A 250 -8.27 -3.58 -5.31
CA TYR A 250 -7.72 -3.91 -3.98
C TYR A 250 -6.39 -4.67 -4.06
N SER A 251 -6.26 -5.58 -5.02
CA SER A 251 -5.13 -6.50 -5.08
C SER A 251 -4.85 -7.00 -6.51
N HIS A 252 -3.63 -7.50 -6.69
CA HIS A 252 -3.26 -8.30 -7.86
C HIS A 252 -3.41 -9.77 -7.50
N LEU A 253 -4.37 -10.45 -8.12
CA LEU A 253 -4.71 -11.84 -7.87
C LEU A 253 -4.03 -12.75 -8.89
N ALA A 254 -3.43 -13.84 -8.43
CA ALA A 254 -2.86 -14.86 -9.30
C ALA A 254 -3.26 -16.26 -8.81
N VAL A 255 -3.43 -17.19 -9.74
CA VAL A 255 -3.70 -18.59 -9.43
C VAL A 255 -2.66 -19.46 -10.12
N ILE A 256 -1.95 -20.24 -9.32
CA ILE A 256 -1.06 -21.27 -9.83
C ILE A 256 -1.70 -22.64 -9.63
N GLN A 257 -1.31 -23.58 -10.48
CA GLN A 257 -1.67 -24.99 -10.35
C GLN A 257 -0.41 -25.83 -10.17
N ASP A 258 -0.39 -26.63 -9.11
CA ASP A 258 0.53 -27.76 -8.98
C ASP A 258 -0.28 -29.04 -8.86
N LYS A 259 -0.17 -29.91 -9.87
CA LYS A 259 -0.97 -31.14 -10.00
C LYS A 259 -2.48 -30.85 -9.86
N GLU A 260 -3.11 -31.40 -8.82
CA GLU A 260 -4.56 -31.27 -8.53
C GLU A 260 -4.87 -30.11 -7.56
N GLN A 261 -3.87 -29.31 -7.18
CA GLN A 261 -4.02 -28.22 -6.23
C GLN A 261 -3.89 -26.86 -6.91
N TYR A 262 -4.82 -25.96 -6.55
CA TYR A 262 -4.76 -24.55 -6.88
C TYR A 262 -4.32 -23.76 -5.64
N THR A 263 -3.33 -22.90 -5.81
CA THR A 263 -2.93 -21.93 -4.79
C THR A 263 -3.24 -20.53 -5.31
N PHE A 264 -4.05 -19.81 -4.54
CA PHE A 264 -4.50 -18.47 -4.85
C PHE A 264 -3.64 -17.45 -4.10
N PHE A 265 -3.18 -16.44 -4.84
CA PHE A 265 -2.30 -15.39 -4.35
C PHE A 265 -2.96 -14.03 -4.47
N ALA A 266 -2.72 -13.16 -3.48
CA ALA A 266 -3.12 -11.76 -3.48
C ALA A 266 -1.89 -10.90 -3.18
N ASN A 267 -1.54 -9.99 -4.08
CA ASN A 267 -0.33 -9.17 -4.03
C ASN A 267 0.94 -10.01 -3.79
N GLY A 268 1.02 -11.16 -4.46
CA GLY A 268 2.14 -12.10 -4.35
C GLY A 268 2.11 -13.00 -3.11
N ALA A 269 1.27 -12.73 -2.09
CA ALA A 269 1.14 -13.57 -0.90
C ALA A 269 0.09 -14.68 -1.09
N PRO A 270 0.36 -15.93 -0.68
CA PRO A 270 -0.66 -16.98 -0.70
C PRO A 270 -1.76 -16.63 0.29
N TYR A 271 -3.02 -16.77 -0.12
CA TYR A 271 -4.18 -16.53 0.76
C TYR A 271 -5.13 -17.72 0.87
N ALA A 272 -5.17 -18.61 -0.12
CA ALA A 272 -5.96 -19.84 -0.08
C ALA A 272 -5.31 -20.95 -0.90
N THR A 273 -5.46 -22.19 -0.46
CA THR A 273 -5.09 -23.40 -1.21
C THR A 273 -6.28 -24.34 -1.24
N SER A 274 -6.51 -24.97 -2.39
CA SER A 274 -7.68 -25.79 -2.65
C SER A 274 -7.33 -26.96 -3.57
N PRO A 275 -7.93 -28.18 -3.42
CA PRO A 275 -9.01 -28.55 -2.51
C PRO A 275 -8.57 -28.87 -1.07
N VAL A 276 -7.27 -28.95 -0.78
CA VAL A 276 -6.77 -29.32 0.55
C VAL A 276 -6.38 -28.05 1.31
N PRO A 277 -7.16 -27.63 2.33
CA PRO A 277 -6.85 -26.44 3.12
C PRO A 277 -5.73 -26.68 4.15
N GLU A 278 -5.25 -25.60 4.76
CA GLU A 278 -4.32 -25.64 5.89
C GLU A 278 -4.96 -26.38 7.09
N ALA A 279 -4.32 -27.43 7.58
CA ALA A 279 -4.87 -28.24 8.69
C ALA A 279 -5.10 -27.44 9.99
N LEU A 280 -4.27 -26.40 10.23
CA LEU A 280 -4.41 -25.51 11.40
C LEU A 280 -5.70 -24.67 11.38
N ILE A 281 -6.40 -24.57 10.25
CA ILE A 281 -7.67 -23.83 10.18
C ILE A 281 -8.75 -24.45 11.09
N GLU A 282 -8.65 -25.75 11.35
CA GLU A 282 -9.49 -26.46 12.31
C GLU A 282 -9.40 -25.86 13.72
N GLU A 283 -8.22 -25.39 14.13
CA GLU A 283 -8.05 -24.75 15.44
C GLU A 283 -8.87 -23.45 15.54
N LEU A 284 -8.77 -22.60 14.52
CA LEU A 284 -9.50 -21.33 14.46
C LEU A 284 -11.02 -21.52 14.40
N ALA A 285 -11.49 -22.60 13.76
CA ALA A 285 -12.91 -22.92 13.69
C ALA A 285 -13.41 -23.55 14.99
N HIS A 286 -12.81 -24.67 15.41
CA HIS A 286 -13.41 -25.54 16.42
C HIS A 286 -13.13 -25.11 17.84
N PHE A 287 -11.95 -24.57 18.18
CA PHE A 287 -11.73 -24.12 19.54
C PHE A 287 -12.83 -23.16 20.00
N PRO A 288 -13.12 -22.04 19.30
CA PRO A 288 -14.21 -21.15 19.72
C PRO A 288 -15.59 -21.81 19.66
N LEU A 289 -15.90 -22.57 18.61
CA LEU A 289 -17.22 -23.24 18.47
C LEU A 289 -17.49 -24.28 19.57
N LEU A 290 -16.44 -24.89 20.14
CA LEU A 290 -16.57 -25.79 21.28
C LEU A 290 -16.86 -25.06 22.60
N PHE A 291 -16.52 -23.77 22.73
CA PHE A 291 -16.87 -22.97 23.92
C PHE A 291 -18.32 -22.47 23.90
N HIS A 292 -18.86 -22.17 22.72
CA HIS A 292 -20.24 -21.69 22.58
C HIS A 292 -21.26 -22.83 22.76
N ARG A 293 -22.39 -22.54 23.41
CA ARG A 293 -23.51 -23.50 23.53
C ARG A 293 -24.50 -23.26 22.38
N GLY A 294 -24.41 -24.06 21.33
CA GLY A 294 -25.37 -24.02 20.21
C GLY A 294 -25.32 -22.73 19.39
N PRO A 295 -24.20 -22.43 18.70
CA PRO A 295 -24.13 -21.25 17.84
C PRO A 295 -25.16 -21.34 16.70
N GLU A 296 -25.83 -20.23 16.40
CA GLU A 296 -26.80 -20.14 15.29
C GLU A 296 -26.26 -19.27 14.14
N ARG A 297 -25.60 -18.17 14.48
CA ARG A 297 -25.12 -17.17 13.51
C ARG A 297 -23.64 -16.89 13.70
N VAL A 298 -22.88 -17.12 12.64
CA VAL A 298 -21.42 -16.88 12.61
C VAL A 298 -21.11 -15.84 11.56
N ALA A 299 -20.30 -14.84 11.92
CA ALA A 299 -19.65 -13.94 10.97
C ALA A 299 -18.20 -14.40 10.75
N VAL A 300 -17.78 -14.44 9.49
CA VAL A 300 -16.42 -14.79 9.09
C VAL A 300 -15.83 -13.60 8.34
N ILE A 301 -14.69 -13.11 8.80
CA ILE A 301 -13.96 -11.98 8.21
C ILE A 301 -12.65 -12.51 7.63
N GLY A 302 -12.57 -12.55 6.30
CA GLY A 302 -11.49 -13.19 5.56
C GLY A 302 -11.51 -14.72 5.64
N GLY A 303 -10.67 -15.39 4.85
CA GLY A 303 -10.47 -16.84 4.92
C GLY A 303 -11.52 -17.72 4.24
N GLY A 304 -12.42 -17.16 3.42
CA GLY A 304 -13.29 -17.96 2.56
C GLY A 304 -12.50 -18.61 1.41
N GLY A 305 -12.92 -19.80 0.97
CA GLY A 305 -12.21 -20.62 -0.03
C GLY A 305 -10.94 -21.31 0.48
N ALA A 306 -10.56 -21.07 1.74
CA ALA A 306 -9.37 -21.62 2.39
C ALA A 306 -9.70 -22.67 3.48
N GLY A 307 -10.95 -23.17 3.52
CA GLY A 307 -11.38 -24.25 4.42
C GLY A 307 -12.05 -23.81 5.71
N LEU A 308 -11.93 -22.54 6.12
CA LEU A 308 -12.57 -22.07 7.35
C LEU A 308 -14.10 -22.22 7.30
N LEU A 309 -14.72 -21.86 6.17
CA LEU A 309 -16.16 -21.98 6.02
C LEU A 309 -16.59 -23.45 6.07
N THR A 310 -15.82 -24.34 5.45
CA THR A 310 -16.04 -25.80 5.50
C THR A 310 -16.07 -26.32 6.94
N GLU A 311 -15.13 -25.90 7.78
CA GLU A 311 -15.06 -26.33 9.18
C GLU A 311 -16.21 -25.76 10.02
N VAL A 312 -16.57 -24.50 9.79
CA VAL A 312 -17.72 -23.83 10.44
C VAL A 312 -19.04 -24.49 10.04
N MET A 313 -19.18 -24.92 8.79
CA MET A 313 -20.37 -25.58 8.25
C MET A 313 -20.65 -26.95 8.89
N LYS A 314 -19.69 -27.58 9.57
CA LYS A 314 -19.88 -28.84 10.30
C LYS A 314 -20.80 -28.69 11.53
N TYR A 315 -21.05 -27.46 11.97
CA TYR A 315 -21.95 -27.16 13.07
C TYR A 315 -23.38 -26.89 12.56
N PRO A 316 -24.42 -27.14 13.39
CA PRO A 316 -25.82 -26.92 13.03
C PRO A 316 -26.20 -25.42 13.06
N LEU A 317 -25.53 -24.61 12.25
CA LEU A 317 -25.76 -23.17 12.14
C LEU A 317 -27.01 -22.86 11.32
N GLN A 318 -27.65 -21.72 11.60
CA GLN A 318 -28.73 -21.16 10.78
C GLN A 318 -28.18 -20.29 9.64
N GLU A 319 -27.20 -19.42 9.95
CA GLU A 319 -26.62 -18.48 8.97
C GLU A 319 -25.11 -18.31 9.16
N ILE A 320 -24.39 -18.23 8.04
CA ILE A 320 -22.97 -17.91 7.99
C ILE A 320 -22.81 -16.65 7.14
N HIS A 321 -22.33 -15.56 7.73
CA HIS A 321 -22.10 -14.30 7.04
C HIS A 321 -20.62 -14.15 6.73
N TYR A 322 -20.25 -14.22 5.46
CA TYR A 322 -18.85 -14.07 5.03
C TYR A 322 -18.63 -12.67 4.46
N ALA A 323 -17.72 -11.90 5.05
CA ALA A 323 -17.32 -10.59 4.55
C ALA A 323 -16.04 -10.71 3.71
N GLU A 324 -16.16 -10.43 2.42
CA GLU A 324 -15.07 -10.38 1.44
C GLU A 324 -15.14 -9.04 0.71
N GLN A 325 -14.06 -8.27 0.68
CA GLN A 325 -14.08 -6.97 0.02
C GLN A 325 -13.86 -7.09 -1.48
N ASP A 326 -13.06 -8.07 -1.91
CA ASP A 326 -12.67 -8.24 -3.31
C ASP A 326 -13.57 -9.25 -4.03
N SER A 327 -14.50 -8.76 -4.85
CA SER A 327 -15.42 -9.63 -5.59
C SER A 327 -14.71 -10.57 -6.56
N LEU A 328 -13.50 -10.23 -7.02
CA LEU A 328 -12.74 -11.09 -7.92
C LEU A 328 -12.24 -12.36 -7.22
N VAL A 329 -12.05 -12.35 -5.89
CA VAL A 329 -11.73 -13.57 -5.12
C VAL A 329 -12.86 -14.59 -5.24
N ILE A 330 -14.11 -14.16 -5.03
CA ILE A 330 -15.29 -15.02 -5.18
C ILE A 330 -15.46 -15.49 -6.63
N GLU A 331 -15.19 -14.61 -7.60
CA GLU A 331 -15.25 -14.98 -9.02
C GLU A 331 -14.22 -16.06 -9.36
N GLN A 332 -12.98 -15.94 -8.86
CA GLN A 332 -11.92 -16.93 -9.08
C GLN A 332 -12.32 -18.32 -8.58
N PHE A 333 -12.85 -18.41 -7.36
CA PHE A 333 -13.34 -19.68 -6.80
C PHE A 333 -14.48 -20.28 -7.62
N ARG A 334 -15.36 -19.46 -8.21
CA ARG A 334 -16.44 -19.95 -9.09
C ARG A 334 -15.96 -20.41 -10.46
N ARG A 335 -14.89 -19.79 -10.99
CA ARG A 335 -14.33 -20.12 -12.31
C ARG A 335 -13.39 -21.32 -12.26
N LEU A 336 -12.72 -21.51 -11.13
CA LEU A 336 -11.83 -22.64 -10.85
C LEU A 336 -12.40 -23.45 -9.67
N PRO A 337 -13.58 -24.07 -9.84
CA PRO A 337 -14.22 -24.79 -8.76
C PRO A 337 -13.40 -26.01 -8.36
N THR A 338 -13.37 -26.26 -7.07
CA THR A 338 -12.77 -27.42 -6.42
C THR A 338 -13.81 -28.00 -5.46
N ALA A 339 -13.63 -29.25 -5.03
CA ALA A 339 -14.56 -29.86 -4.06
C ALA A 339 -14.76 -28.98 -2.80
N LEU A 340 -13.69 -28.31 -2.33
CA LEU A 340 -13.74 -27.40 -1.19
C LEU A 340 -14.55 -26.14 -1.50
N THR A 341 -14.22 -25.43 -2.58
CA THR A 341 -14.87 -24.15 -2.90
C THR A 341 -16.32 -24.33 -3.34
N GLU A 342 -16.64 -25.43 -4.03
CA GLU A 342 -18.01 -25.79 -4.36
C GLU A 342 -18.83 -26.04 -3.10
N GLN A 343 -18.30 -26.83 -2.15
CA GLN A 343 -18.97 -27.09 -0.88
C GLN A 343 -19.23 -25.78 -0.12
N GLU A 344 -18.23 -24.89 -0.03
CA GLU A 344 -18.39 -23.64 0.70
C GLU A 344 -19.39 -22.69 0.02
N LEU A 345 -19.26 -22.48 -1.29
CA LEU A 345 -20.02 -21.44 -2.00
C LEU A 345 -21.48 -21.85 -2.30
N THR A 346 -21.82 -23.13 -2.22
CA THR A 346 -23.18 -23.64 -2.49
C THR A 346 -24.02 -23.89 -1.23
N ASP A 347 -23.42 -23.79 -0.04
CA ASP A 347 -24.17 -23.95 1.22
C ASP A 347 -25.27 -22.88 1.34
N ARG A 348 -26.52 -23.34 1.55
CA ARG A 348 -27.70 -22.47 1.62
C ARG A 348 -27.67 -21.48 2.78
N ARG A 349 -26.89 -21.77 3.83
CA ARG A 349 -26.70 -20.95 5.03
C ARG A 349 -25.71 -19.82 4.79
N LEU A 350 -24.88 -19.90 3.75
CA LEU A 350 -23.89 -18.88 3.44
C LEU A 350 -24.54 -17.62 2.87
N ARG A 351 -24.09 -16.47 3.37
CA ARG A 351 -24.43 -15.12 2.91
C ARG A 351 -23.12 -14.36 2.69
N ILE A 352 -22.76 -14.16 1.44
CA ILE A 352 -21.54 -13.44 1.05
C ILE A 352 -21.84 -11.94 0.96
N HIS A 353 -21.08 -11.15 1.70
CA HIS A 353 -21.16 -9.69 1.72
C HIS A 353 -19.91 -9.12 1.05
N LEU A 354 -20.09 -8.51 -0.13
CA LEU A 354 -19.01 -7.88 -0.90
C LEU A 354 -18.59 -6.53 -0.30
N ARG A 355 -18.05 -6.55 0.92
CA ARG A 355 -17.71 -5.37 1.72
C ARG A 355 -16.52 -5.65 2.62
N GLU A 356 -15.79 -4.59 2.95
CA GLU A 356 -14.73 -4.59 3.95
C GLU A 356 -15.27 -5.02 5.32
N GLY A 357 -14.53 -5.89 6.04
CA GLY A 357 -15.02 -6.56 7.25
C GLY A 357 -15.39 -5.61 8.38
N ARG A 358 -14.61 -4.53 8.58
CA ARG A 358 -14.91 -3.51 9.59
C ARG A 358 -16.15 -2.69 9.21
N LEU A 359 -16.30 -2.28 7.96
CA LEU A 359 -17.49 -1.62 7.44
C LEU A 359 -18.74 -2.52 7.52
N PHE A 360 -18.58 -3.80 7.24
CA PHE A 360 -19.64 -4.80 7.38
C PHE A 360 -20.16 -4.86 8.82
N LEU A 361 -19.28 -5.03 9.82
CA LEU A 361 -19.69 -5.02 11.23
C LEU A 361 -20.29 -3.68 11.66
N ARG A 362 -19.81 -2.56 11.12
CA ARG A 362 -20.37 -1.23 11.42
C ARG A 362 -21.80 -1.08 10.92
N THR A 363 -22.07 -1.55 9.71
CA THR A 363 -23.34 -1.29 8.99
C THR A 363 -24.39 -2.38 9.17
N THR A 364 -24.01 -3.60 9.54
CA THR A 364 -24.95 -4.69 9.77
C THR A 364 -25.86 -4.42 10.97
N GLY A 365 -27.14 -4.76 10.88
CA GLY A 365 -28.06 -4.78 12.04
C GLY A 365 -28.00 -6.08 12.83
N THR A 366 -27.34 -7.10 12.29
CA THR A 366 -27.33 -8.46 12.83
C THR A 366 -26.33 -8.60 13.98
N ARG A 367 -26.70 -9.38 14.99
CA ARG A 367 -25.79 -9.85 16.05
C ARG A 367 -25.45 -11.31 15.85
N TYR A 368 -24.22 -11.69 16.21
CA TYR A 368 -23.64 -13.00 15.95
C TYR A 368 -23.29 -13.72 17.26
N ASP A 369 -23.40 -15.03 17.26
CA ASP A 369 -22.89 -15.89 18.34
C ASP A 369 -21.37 -16.01 18.25
N MET A 370 -20.84 -15.83 17.03
CA MET A 370 -19.41 -15.89 16.79
C MET A 370 -18.95 -14.94 15.70
N ILE A 371 -17.80 -14.32 15.91
CA ILE A 371 -17.06 -13.58 14.88
C ILE A 371 -15.69 -14.25 14.76
N LEU A 372 -15.39 -14.84 13.61
CA LEU A 372 -14.12 -15.48 13.30
C LEU A 372 -13.32 -14.58 12.37
N MET A 373 -12.09 -14.26 12.75
CA MET A 373 -11.19 -13.43 11.98
C MET A 373 -10.00 -14.26 11.46
N ASN A 374 -9.99 -14.50 10.16
CA ASN A 374 -8.89 -15.16 9.46
C ASN A 374 -8.20 -14.15 8.53
N LEU A 375 -7.47 -13.23 9.16
CA LEU A 375 -6.71 -12.20 8.46
C LEU A 375 -5.21 -12.39 8.67
N PRO A 376 -4.37 -11.92 7.74
CA PRO A 376 -2.93 -11.86 7.95
C PRO A 376 -2.56 -10.98 9.15
N VAL A 377 -1.36 -11.19 9.68
CA VAL A 377 -0.80 -10.37 10.77
C VAL A 377 -0.88 -8.88 10.45
N ALA A 378 -1.05 -8.05 11.48
CA ALA A 378 -1.04 -6.59 11.39
C ALA A 378 0.33 -6.05 10.94
N SER A 379 0.66 -6.17 9.66
CA SER A 379 1.91 -5.70 9.06
C SER A 379 1.73 -4.48 8.17
N THR A 380 0.50 -4.00 8.02
CA THR A 380 0.16 -2.76 7.31
C THR A 380 -0.82 -1.94 8.15
N LEU A 381 -0.89 -0.63 7.91
CA LEU A 381 -1.88 0.23 8.57
C LEU A 381 -3.31 -0.19 8.24
N SER A 382 -3.56 -0.70 7.03
CA SER A 382 -4.89 -1.19 6.62
C SER A 382 -5.30 -2.44 7.41
N LEU A 383 -4.39 -3.43 7.55
CA LEU A 383 -4.67 -4.64 8.33
C LEU A 383 -4.75 -4.35 9.83
N ASN A 384 -3.93 -3.41 10.34
CA ASN A 384 -3.92 -3.05 11.74
C ASN A 384 -5.31 -2.63 12.26
N ARG A 385 -6.16 -2.04 11.40
CA ARG A 385 -7.54 -1.63 11.71
C ARG A 385 -8.44 -2.74 12.23
N TYR A 386 -8.06 -4.00 12.07
CA TYR A 386 -8.76 -5.19 12.58
C TYR A 386 -8.23 -5.68 13.92
N TYR A 387 -7.13 -5.10 14.41
CA TYR A 387 -6.45 -5.49 15.63
C TYR A 387 -6.41 -4.35 16.66
N THR A 388 -7.31 -3.37 16.53
CA THR A 388 -7.40 -2.19 17.40
C THR A 388 -8.52 -2.33 18.44
N VAL A 389 -8.41 -1.59 19.55
CA VAL A 389 -9.43 -1.52 20.60
C VAL A 389 -10.78 -1.09 20.01
N GLU A 390 -10.78 -0.16 19.04
CA GLU A 390 -11.97 0.32 18.35
C GLU A 390 -12.66 -0.77 17.53
N PHE A 391 -11.89 -1.60 16.82
CA PHE A 391 -12.45 -2.74 16.10
C PHE A 391 -12.96 -3.82 17.05
N PHE A 392 -12.22 -4.13 18.11
CA PHE A 392 -12.67 -5.10 19.12
C PHE A 392 -13.95 -4.62 19.82
N GLY A 393 -14.06 -3.32 20.12
CA GLY A 393 -15.29 -2.71 20.64
C GLY A 393 -16.46 -2.82 19.66
N LEU A 394 -16.21 -2.58 18.37
CA LEU A 394 -17.21 -2.78 17.31
C LEU A 394 -17.66 -4.25 17.22
N ALA A 395 -16.72 -5.20 17.26
CA ALA A 395 -17.02 -6.62 17.25
C ALA A 395 -17.84 -7.03 18.48
N SER A 396 -17.45 -6.58 19.67
CA SER A 396 -18.17 -6.79 20.92
C SER A 396 -19.63 -6.32 20.84
N ALA A 397 -19.87 -5.12 20.29
CA ALA A 397 -21.22 -4.58 20.11
C ALA A 397 -22.10 -5.39 19.13
N ARG A 398 -21.48 -6.20 18.25
CA ARG A 398 -22.16 -7.10 17.31
C ARG A 398 -22.22 -8.54 17.78
N LEU A 399 -21.68 -8.87 18.94
CA LEU A 399 -21.86 -10.18 19.56
C LEU A 399 -23.18 -10.23 20.33
N ARG A 400 -23.80 -11.42 20.33
CA ARG A 400 -24.88 -11.78 21.24
C ARG A 400 -24.31 -12.04 22.65
N GLU A 401 -25.20 -12.16 23.63
CA GLU A 401 -24.79 -12.60 24.97
C GLU A 401 -24.14 -14.00 24.90
N GLY A 402 -23.00 -14.19 25.56
CA GLY A 402 -22.19 -15.40 25.43
C GLY A 402 -21.42 -15.52 24.11
N GLY A 403 -21.54 -14.53 23.21
CA GLY A 403 -20.88 -14.54 21.92
C GLY A 403 -19.36 -14.45 22.03
N ILE A 404 -18.68 -14.96 21.00
CA ILE A 404 -17.22 -15.13 21.01
C ILE A 404 -16.59 -14.46 19.79
N LEU A 405 -15.55 -13.65 20.03
CA LEU A 405 -14.61 -13.22 19.01
C LEU A 405 -13.41 -14.15 19.03
N ALA A 406 -13.02 -14.68 17.87
CA ALA A 406 -11.80 -15.48 17.73
C ALA A 406 -10.92 -14.99 16.58
N LEU A 407 -9.60 -15.02 16.80
CA LEU A 407 -8.60 -14.62 15.83
C LEU A 407 -7.32 -15.45 15.98
N ARG A 408 -6.54 -15.51 14.91
CA ARG A 408 -5.20 -16.14 14.92
C ARG A 408 -4.08 -15.11 14.84
N LEU A 409 -2.97 -15.39 15.49
CA LEU A 409 -1.71 -14.65 15.40
C LEU A 409 -0.52 -15.61 15.22
N PRO A 410 0.62 -15.12 14.69
CA PRO A 410 1.85 -15.90 14.67
C PRO A 410 2.24 -16.38 16.08
N GLY A 411 2.59 -17.66 16.20
CA GLY A 411 2.96 -18.29 17.46
C GLY A 411 4.14 -19.26 17.31
N SER A 412 4.40 -20.03 18.37
CA SER A 412 5.33 -21.15 18.37
C SER A 412 4.94 -22.18 19.42
N ASP A 413 5.09 -23.46 19.09
CA ASP A 413 4.91 -24.58 20.03
C ASP A 413 6.06 -24.73 21.04
N THR A 414 7.18 -24.01 20.84
CA THR A 414 8.42 -24.19 21.62
C THR A 414 8.92 -22.91 22.29
N LEU A 415 9.09 -21.82 21.53
CA LEU A 415 9.65 -20.57 22.04
C LEU A 415 9.11 -19.37 21.26
N LEU A 416 8.61 -18.38 21.99
CA LEU A 416 8.22 -17.10 21.40
C LEU A 416 9.46 -16.23 21.19
N SER A 417 9.67 -15.79 19.95
CA SER A 417 10.62 -14.71 19.68
C SER A 417 10.15 -13.40 20.34
N ASP A 418 11.08 -12.47 20.59
CA ASP A 418 10.73 -11.18 21.18
C ASP A 418 9.66 -10.42 20.38
N GLY A 419 9.74 -10.46 19.04
CA GLY A 419 8.75 -9.85 18.15
C GLY A 419 7.38 -10.53 18.22
N MET A 420 7.33 -11.87 18.29
CA MET A 420 6.07 -12.60 18.49
C MET A 420 5.47 -12.28 19.86
N ARG A 421 6.28 -12.28 20.92
CA ARG A 421 5.84 -11.97 22.28
C ARG A 421 5.25 -10.57 22.37
N GLN A 422 5.95 -9.56 21.84
CA GLN A 422 5.47 -8.16 21.84
C GLN A 422 4.15 -8.00 21.10
N LEU A 423 4.04 -8.56 19.89
CA LEU A 423 2.81 -8.51 19.10
C LEU A 423 1.65 -9.20 19.84
N ASN A 424 1.85 -10.43 20.31
CA ASN A 424 0.82 -11.20 21.01
C ASN A 424 0.38 -10.51 22.31
N ALA A 425 1.33 -9.98 23.10
CA ALA A 425 1.04 -9.23 24.33
C ALA A 425 0.23 -7.96 24.05
N ARG A 426 0.57 -7.23 22.98
CA ARG A 426 -0.14 -6.01 22.59
C ARG A 426 -1.58 -6.28 22.13
N ILE A 427 -1.78 -7.32 21.33
CA ILE A 427 -3.14 -7.72 20.92
C ILE A 427 -3.92 -8.28 22.10
N TYR A 428 -3.29 -9.06 22.98
CA TYR A 428 -3.91 -9.51 24.22
C TYR A 428 -4.39 -8.35 25.10
N ALA A 429 -3.54 -7.35 25.35
CA ALA A 429 -3.90 -6.15 26.11
C ALA A 429 -5.07 -5.39 25.48
N SER A 430 -5.07 -5.30 24.14
CA SER A 430 -6.14 -4.63 23.38
C SER A 430 -7.46 -5.40 23.46
N LEU A 431 -7.43 -6.74 23.41
CA LEU A 431 -8.61 -7.58 23.64
C LEU A 431 -9.11 -7.44 25.08
N LYS A 432 -8.23 -7.48 26.08
CA LYS A 432 -8.58 -7.33 27.50
C LYS A 432 -9.16 -5.96 27.86
N ALA A 433 -8.82 -4.92 27.10
CA ALA A 433 -9.42 -3.59 27.26
C ALA A 433 -10.91 -3.56 26.86
N VAL A 434 -11.38 -4.51 26.05
CA VAL A 434 -12.78 -4.60 25.59
C VAL A 434 -13.53 -5.77 26.21
N PHE A 435 -12.87 -6.93 26.32
CA PHE A 435 -13.46 -8.18 26.77
C PHE A 435 -12.94 -8.56 28.16
N PRO A 436 -13.83 -8.87 29.12
CA PRO A 436 -13.43 -9.29 30.46
C PRO A 436 -12.67 -10.62 30.43
N HIS A 437 -13.04 -11.54 29.53
CA HIS A 437 -12.49 -12.88 29.45
C HIS A 437 -11.80 -13.10 28.10
N VAL A 438 -10.49 -13.38 28.16
CA VAL A 438 -9.65 -13.69 26.99
C VAL A 438 -8.84 -14.94 27.32
N ARG A 439 -8.81 -15.89 26.39
CA ARG A 439 -8.04 -17.13 26.49
C ARG A 439 -7.17 -17.31 25.25
N ILE A 440 -5.97 -17.86 25.44
CA ILE A 440 -5.00 -18.10 24.37
C ILE A 440 -4.75 -19.61 24.27
N PHE A 441 -4.81 -20.14 23.05
CA PHE A 441 -4.30 -21.47 22.72
C PHE A 441 -2.98 -21.28 22.01
N ILE A 442 -1.88 -21.65 22.68
CA ILE A 442 -0.55 -21.51 22.11
C ILE A 442 -0.33 -22.60 21.06
N GLY A 443 0.28 -22.19 19.95
CA GLY A 443 0.45 -23.02 18.77
C GLY A 443 1.51 -22.46 17.83
N ASP A 444 1.83 -23.19 16.76
CA ASP A 444 2.43 -22.61 15.54
C ASP A 444 1.68 -21.33 15.10
N GLN A 445 0.37 -21.32 15.30
CA GLN A 445 -0.44 -20.12 15.36
C GLN A 445 -1.13 -20.06 16.73
N ASN A 446 -1.06 -18.89 17.37
CA ASN A 446 -1.79 -18.66 18.62
C ASN A 446 -3.24 -18.31 18.30
N ILE A 447 -4.19 -19.05 18.86
CA ILE A 447 -5.63 -18.75 18.74
C ILE A 447 -6.08 -17.99 19.98
N PHE A 448 -6.61 -16.80 19.76
CA PHE A 448 -7.19 -15.95 20.79
C PHE A 448 -8.70 -16.08 20.74
N ILE A 449 -9.31 -16.24 21.93
CA ILE A 449 -10.75 -16.29 22.11
C ILE A 449 -11.13 -15.27 23.17
N ALA A 450 -12.04 -14.36 22.82
CA ALA A 450 -12.49 -13.28 23.69
C ALA A 450 -14.02 -13.26 23.80
N SER A 451 -14.55 -13.08 25.01
CA SER A 451 -15.98 -13.04 25.27
C SER A 451 -16.33 -12.23 26.53
N GLY A 452 -17.60 -11.83 26.61
CA GLY A 452 -18.20 -11.33 27.85
C GLY A 452 -18.48 -12.44 28.88
N ASP A 453 -18.54 -13.71 28.45
CA ASP A 453 -18.84 -14.86 29.32
C ASP A 453 -17.54 -15.48 29.90
N ALA A 454 -17.55 -15.72 31.21
CA ALA A 454 -16.46 -16.39 31.94
C ALA A 454 -16.25 -17.84 31.50
N GLY A 455 -17.25 -18.47 30.86
CA GLY A 455 -17.21 -19.82 30.31
C GLY A 455 -16.00 -20.08 29.40
N VAL A 456 -15.57 -19.07 28.63
CA VAL A 456 -14.38 -19.18 27.76
C VAL A 456 -13.11 -19.49 28.55
N THR A 457 -13.00 -18.93 29.76
CA THR A 457 -11.83 -19.14 30.63
C THR A 457 -11.99 -20.31 31.61
N SER A 458 -13.21 -20.71 31.97
CA SER A 458 -13.44 -21.73 33.01
C SER A 458 -13.53 -23.17 32.49
N LEU A 459 -13.82 -23.37 31.20
CA LEU A 459 -13.95 -24.71 30.61
C LEU A 459 -12.61 -25.44 30.50
N GLY A 460 -12.50 -26.59 31.17
CA GLY A 460 -11.33 -27.47 31.13
C GLY A 460 -11.28 -28.40 29.91
N ALA A 461 -10.15 -29.10 29.75
CA ALA A 461 -9.88 -30.02 28.64
C ALA A 461 -10.96 -31.12 28.50
N ASP A 462 -11.37 -31.73 29.61
CA ASP A 462 -12.36 -32.83 29.60
C ASP A 462 -13.72 -32.39 29.06
N ALA A 463 -14.16 -31.18 29.44
CA ALA A 463 -15.42 -30.63 28.95
C ALA A 463 -15.37 -30.35 27.44
N LEU A 464 -14.23 -29.86 26.93
CA LEU A 464 -14.04 -29.63 25.49
C LEU A 464 -14.02 -30.95 24.70
N VAL A 465 -13.33 -31.98 25.22
CA VAL A 465 -13.31 -33.32 24.62
C VAL A 465 -14.71 -33.93 24.61
N GLN A 466 -15.46 -33.82 25.70
CA GLN A 466 -16.85 -34.30 25.77
C GLN A 466 -17.74 -33.58 24.74
N ARG A 467 -17.63 -32.25 24.64
CA ARG A 467 -18.36 -31.46 23.64
C ARG A 467 -18.00 -31.89 22.22
N TRP A 468 -16.71 -32.00 21.91
CA TRP A 468 -16.25 -32.44 20.60
C TRP A 468 -16.80 -33.83 20.24
N ARG A 469 -16.71 -34.80 21.16
CA ARG A 469 -17.29 -36.15 20.97
C ARG A 469 -18.81 -36.10 20.75
N SER A 470 -19.54 -35.29 21.52
CA SER A 470 -21.00 -35.18 21.41
C SER A 470 -21.47 -34.61 20.07
N GLN A 471 -20.65 -33.79 19.42
CA GLN A 471 -20.97 -33.17 18.14
C GLN A 471 -20.65 -34.09 16.94
N GLY A 472 -19.86 -35.15 17.13
CA GLY A 472 -19.55 -36.12 16.06
C GLY A 472 -18.80 -35.53 14.86
N ILE A 473 -18.10 -34.41 15.05
CA ILE A 473 -17.43 -33.66 13.98
C ILE A 473 -16.20 -34.44 13.50
N ARG A 474 -16.09 -34.61 12.17
CA ARG A 474 -14.92 -35.23 11.54
C ARG A 474 -13.88 -34.17 11.22
N THR A 475 -12.65 -34.40 11.69
CA THR A 475 -11.51 -33.49 11.63
C THR A 475 -10.26 -34.30 11.26
N ALA A 476 -9.32 -33.66 10.55
CA ALA A 476 -8.04 -34.23 10.17
C ALA A 476 -6.97 -34.02 11.26
N LEU A 477 -6.95 -32.85 11.90
CA LEU A 477 -5.97 -32.48 12.92
C LEU A 477 -6.53 -32.64 14.34
N MET A 478 -7.73 -32.12 14.57
CA MET A 478 -8.29 -32.07 15.92
C MET A 478 -8.89 -33.40 16.35
N HIS A 479 -8.17 -34.16 17.15
CA HIS A 479 -8.70 -35.32 17.88
C HIS A 479 -8.54 -35.15 19.40
N GLU A 480 -9.10 -36.04 20.20
CA GLU A 480 -9.05 -35.94 21.68
C GLU A 480 -7.64 -35.65 22.23
N ARG A 481 -6.62 -36.42 21.80
CA ARG A 481 -5.24 -36.20 22.27
C ARG A 481 -4.71 -34.81 21.91
N TYR A 482 -5.14 -34.24 20.78
CA TYR A 482 -4.72 -32.94 20.31
C TYR A 482 -5.39 -31.83 21.11
N ILE A 483 -6.69 -31.96 21.37
CA ILE A 483 -7.43 -31.04 22.26
C ILE A 483 -6.78 -31.03 23.65
N ARG A 484 -6.48 -32.21 24.20
CA ARG A 484 -5.79 -32.34 25.50
C ARG A 484 -4.39 -31.73 25.46
N TYR A 485 -3.65 -31.94 24.38
CA TYR A 485 -2.33 -31.33 24.17
C TYR A 485 -2.42 -29.79 24.18
N LYS A 486 -3.31 -29.20 23.37
CA LYS A 486 -3.47 -27.74 23.25
C LYS A 486 -4.06 -27.08 24.49
N THR A 487 -4.72 -27.86 25.35
CA THR A 487 -5.33 -27.36 26.61
C THR A 487 -4.47 -27.66 27.85
N ASP A 488 -3.30 -28.28 27.68
CA ASP A 488 -2.42 -28.61 28.79
C ASP A 488 -1.75 -27.36 29.37
N ALA A 489 -2.30 -26.90 30.50
CA ALA A 489 -1.82 -25.75 31.25
C ALA A 489 -0.45 -25.96 31.93
N ARG A 490 0.23 -27.10 31.77
CA ARG A 490 1.64 -27.28 32.20
C ARG A 490 2.61 -26.91 31.10
N ARG A 491 2.24 -27.17 29.84
CA ARG A 491 3.12 -26.98 28.68
C ARG A 491 3.22 -25.52 28.27
N PHE A 492 2.07 -24.85 28.18
CA PHE A 492 2.01 -23.51 27.61
C PHE A 492 2.00 -22.39 28.65
N ARG A 493 1.99 -22.72 29.95
CA ARG A 493 1.90 -21.75 31.04
C ARG A 493 2.98 -20.68 30.96
N GLN A 494 4.21 -21.07 30.66
CA GLN A 494 5.32 -20.12 30.58
C GLN A 494 5.11 -19.13 29.43
N MET A 495 4.81 -19.62 28.23
CA MET A 495 4.54 -18.77 27.06
C MET A 495 3.30 -17.90 27.25
N GLU A 496 2.25 -18.44 27.87
CA GLU A 496 1.06 -17.67 28.23
C GLU A 496 1.40 -16.56 29.24
N GLN A 497 2.21 -16.87 30.26
CA GLN A 497 2.71 -15.87 31.20
C GLN A 497 3.59 -14.83 30.51
N GLU A 498 4.43 -15.19 29.55
CA GLU A 498 5.25 -14.24 28.79
C GLU A 498 4.40 -13.26 27.96
N ILE A 499 3.21 -13.68 27.50
CA ILE A 499 2.26 -12.81 26.80
C ILE A 499 1.46 -11.95 27.79
N VAL A 500 1.04 -12.52 28.92
CA VAL A 500 0.13 -11.88 29.88
C VAL A 500 0.86 -10.98 30.89
N ALA A 501 2.09 -11.31 31.28
CA ALA A 501 2.83 -10.64 32.35
C ALA A 501 3.35 -9.26 31.97
N ASP A 502 3.40 -8.93 30.67
CA ASP A 502 3.80 -7.61 30.18
C ASP A 502 2.65 -6.59 30.32
N GLY A 503 2.12 -6.46 31.55
CA GLY A 503 0.90 -5.71 31.87
C GLY A 503 0.99 -4.18 31.65
N ASN A 504 2.16 -3.68 31.26
CA ASN A 504 2.38 -2.27 30.92
C ASN A 504 2.50 -2.03 29.40
N VAL A 505 2.14 -3.03 28.58
CA VAL A 505 2.12 -2.90 27.12
C VAL A 505 0.98 -1.98 26.70
N ALA A 506 1.34 -0.92 25.97
CA ALA A 506 0.36 0.00 25.40
C ALA A 506 -0.58 -0.72 24.44
N VAL A 507 -1.89 -0.48 24.58
CA VAL A 507 -2.92 -1.00 23.67
C VAL A 507 -2.73 -0.50 22.24
N ASN A 508 -3.16 -1.31 21.28
CA ASN A 508 -3.19 -0.95 19.87
C ASN A 508 -4.50 -0.24 19.55
N SER A 509 -4.43 0.99 19.06
CA SER A 509 -5.60 1.79 18.68
C SER A 509 -5.46 2.31 17.26
N ASP A 510 -6.53 2.85 16.69
CA ASP A 510 -6.47 3.49 15.36
C ASP A 510 -5.50 4.69 15.36
N SER A 511 -5.53 5.52 16.41
CA SER A 511 -4.66 6.71 16.57
C SER A 511 -3.21 6.36 16.93
N ASN A 512 -2.97 5.16 17.45
CA ASN A 512 -1.65 4.68 17.85
C ASN A 512 -1.47 3.22 17.38
N PRO A 513 -1.22 3.02 16.06
CA PRO A 513 -1.23 1.70 15.41
C PRO A 513 0.06 0.92 15.67
N LYS A 514 0.46 0.77 16.93
CA LYS A 514 1.72 0.09 17.28
C LYS A 514 1.72 -1.39 16.92
N GLY A 515 0.54 -2.03 16.78
CA GLY A 515 0.42 -3.40 16.28
C GLY A 515 0.99 -3.54 14.86
N ALA A 516 0.77 -2.54 13.99
CA ALA A 516 1.34 -2.47 12.65
C ALA A 516 2.87 -2.53 12.67
N ILE A 517 3.46 -1.78 13.61
CA ILE A 517 4.91 -1.69 13.76
C ILE A 517 5.49 -3.03 14.24
N ASP A 518 4.87 -3.67 15.23
CA ASP A 518 5.31 -4.99 15.71
C ASP A 518 5.23 -6.03 14.59
N GLY A 519 4.15 -6.05 13.81
CA GLY A 519 4.00 -6.98 12.69
C GLY A 519 5.03 -6.74 11.60
N MET A 520 5.34 -5.48 11.26
CA MET A 520 6.43 -5.15 10.32
C MET A 520 7.79 -5.60 10.83
N LEU A 521 8.10 -5.37 12.11
CA LEU A 521 9.35 -5.79 12.74
C LEU A 521 9.46 -7.32 12.76
N LEU A 522 8.38 -8.01 13.10
CA LEU A 522 8.31 -9.47 13.09
C LEU A 522 8.62 -10.01 11.70
N LEU A 523 7.89 -9.58 10.66
CA LEU A 523 8.13 -10.04 9.29
C LEU A 523 9.54 -9.71 8.80
N SER A 524 10.05 -8.52 9.13
CA SER A 524 11.41 -8.12 8.77
C SER A 524 12.47 -8.97 9.47
N SER A 525 12.23 -9.37 10.72
CA SER A 525 13.15 -10.21 11.49
C SER A 525 13.23 -11.64 10.96
N VAL A 526 12.11 -12.18 10.45
CA VAL A 526 12.04 -13.51 9.83
C VAL A 526 12.88 -13.57 8.55
N VAL A 527 12.80 -12.52 7.72
CA VAL A 527 13.47 -12.51 6.41
C VAL A 527 14.89 -11.97 6.46
N SER A 528 15.15 -10.99 7.32
CA SER A 528 16.47 -10.37 7.45
C SER A 528 16.79 -10.09 8.92
N PRO A 529 17.36 -11.08 9.66
CA PRO A 529 17.66 -10.93 11.08
C PRO A 529 18.59 -9.76 11.41
N ARG A 530 19.49 -9.39 10.49
CA ARG A 530 20.36 -8.21 10.64
C ARG A 530 19.56 -6.91 10.56
N MET A 531 18.68 -6.77 9.57
CA MET A 531 17.88 -5.57 9.41
C MET A 531 16.79 -5.46 10.49
N GLY A 532 16.23 -6.59 10.93
CA GLY A 532 15.32 -6.67 12.07
C GLY A 532 15.92 -6.03 13.34
N ARG A 533 17.18 -6.37 13.68
CA ARG A 533 17.88 -5.75 14.83
C ARG A 533 18.10 -4.25 14.68
N VAL A 534 18.41 -3.78 13.48
CA VAL A 534 18.56 -2.33 13.22
C VAL A 534 17.23 -1.63 13.44
N LEU A 535 16.15 -2.14 12.85
CA LEU A 535 14.82 -1.57 13.01
C LEU A 535 14.34 -1.59 14.45
N GLU A 536 14.62 -2.66 15.20
CA GLU A 536 14.28 -2.75 16.62
C GLU A 536 15.04 -1.70 17.44
N THR A 537 16.33 -1.51 17.16
CA THR A 537 17.15 -0.48 17.82
C THR A 537 16.60 0.91 17.55
N VAL A 538 16.22 1.18 16.28
CA VAL A 538 15.57 2.43 15.87
C VAL A 538 14.23 2.59 16.59
N HIS A 539 13.40 1.55 16.66
CA HIS A 539 12.10 1.59 17.32
C HIS A 539 12.17 1.92 18.82
N ARG A 540 13.26 1.50 19.51
CA ARG A 540 13.48 1.79 20.92
C ARG A 540 13.83 3.27 21.20
N ILE A 541 14.16 4.05 20.17
CA ILE A 541 14.44 5.49 20.33
C ILE A 541 13.12 6.21 20.64
N PRO A 542 13.01 6.96 21.75
CA PRO A 542 11.78 7.66 22.08
C PRO A 542 11.38 8.66 20.99
N ALA A 543 10.07 8.77 20.72
CA ALA A 543 9.51 9.68 19.72
C ALA A 543 10.00 11.14 19.89
N GLY A 544 10.27 11.57 21.13
CA GLY A 544 10.80 12.89 21.45
C GLY A 544 12.18 13.18 20.82
N TYR A 545 13.02 12.17 20.56
CA TYR A 545 14.29 12.37 19.87
C TYR A 545 14.11 12.56 18.36
N TYR A 546 13.14 11.88 17.75
CA TYR A 546 12.77 12.13 16.34
C TYR A 546 12.18 13.52 16.16
N LEU A 547 11.25 13.92 17.04
CA LEU A 547 10.70 15.26 17.04
C LEU A 547 11.78 16.30 17.35
N GLY A 548 12.64 16.04 18.34
CA GLY A 548 13.74 16.92 18.73
C GLY A 548 14.79 17.07 17.63
N SER A 549 15.12 16.01 16.90
CA SER A 549 16.02 16.07 15.74
C SER A 549 15.39 16.81 14.57
N ALA A 550 14.11 16.60 14.26
CA ALA A 550 13.38 17.36 13.25
C ALA A 550 13.32 18.85 13.60
N ILE A 551 12.97 19.17 14.85
CA ILE A 551 12.97 20.55 15.37
C ILE A 551 14.37 21.14 15.35
N ALA A 552 15.40 20.40 15.75
CA ALA A 552 16.79 20.87 15.69
C ALA A 552 17.24 21.11 14.24
N LEU A 553 16.77 20.30 13.28
CA LEU A 553 17.04 20.48 11.85
C LEU A 553 16.36 21.75 11.32
N ILE A 554 15.14 22.05 11.77
CA ILE A 554 14.39 23.26 11.43
C ILE A 554 14.96 24.51 12.14
N LEU A 555 15.36 24.41 13.41
CA LEU A 555 15.91 25.52 14.19
C LEU A 555 17.36 25.83 13.82
N GLY A 556 18.20 24.79 13.66
CA GLY A 556 19.55 24.92 13.15
C GLY A 556 19.55 25.56 11.76
N ALA A 557 18.52 25.29 10.98
CA ALA A 557 18.27 25.94 9.72
C ALA A 557 17.82 27.39 9.82
N ALA A 558 16.82 27.70 10.65
CA ALA A 558 16.43 29.09 10.91
C ALA A 558 17.63 29.93 11.38
N ALA A 559 18.53 29.35 12.17
CA ALA A 559 19.79 29.99 12.58
C ALA A 559 20.78 30.21 11.42
N ILE A 560 20.88 29.26 10.48
CA ILE A 560 21.67 29.42 9.25
C ILE A 560 21.05 30.48 8.32
N GLN A 561 19.72 30.54 8.22
CA GLN A 561 18.98 31.52 7.42
C GLN A 561 19.24 32.96 7.88
N VAL A 562 19.42 33.19 9.18
CA VAL A 562 19.75 34.51 9.73
C VAL A 562 21.22 34.88 9.46
N ARG A 563 22.13 33.90 9.39
CA ARG A 563 23.58 34.13 9.33
C ARG A 563 24.24 34.08 7.95
N ARG A 564 23.66 33.40 6.94
CA ARG A 564 24.31 33.23 5.62
C ARG A 564 23.33 33.46 4.45
N ARG A 565 23.54 34.54 3.68
CA ARG A 565 22.86 34.82 2.40
C ARG A 565 23.74 34.37 1.23
N GLY A 566 23.65 33.09 0.83
CA GLY A 566 24.44 32.54 -0.29
C GLY A 566 23.80 31.30 -0.94
N GLU A 567 24.47 30.66 -1.91
CA GLU A 567 23.92 29.50 -2.64
C GLU A 567 23.56 28.31 -1.72
N LEU A 568 24.33 28.10 -0.65
CA LEU A 568 24.04 27.09 0.37
C LEU A 568 22.69 27.29 1.06
N PHE A 569 22.23 28.55 1.18
CA PHE A 569 20.92 28.86 1.76
C PHE A 569 19.79 28.45 0.81
N LEU A 570 19.93 28.67 -0.51
CA LEU A 570 18.95 28.23 -1.50
C LEU A 570 18.86 26.70 -1.56
N LEU A 571 20.00 26.02 -1.55
CA LEU A 571 20.04 24.54 -1.54
C LEU A 571 19.36 23.99 -0.29
N TYR A 572 19.62 24.61 0.87
CA TYR A 572 19.00 24.22 2.13
C TYR A 572 17.49 24.40 2.09
N ALA A 573 16.99 25.58 1.69
CA ALA A 573 15.55 25.85 1.71
C ALA A 573 14.76 24.96 0.76
N VAL A 574 15.36 24.58 -0.38
CA VAL A 574 14.77 23.58 -1.28
C VAL A 574 14.73 22.20 -0.60
N ALA A 575 15.79 21.81 0.11
CA ALA A 575 15.85 20.55 0.82
C ALA A 575 14.86 20.47 2.01
N SER A 576 14.76 21.53 2.83
CA SER A 576 13.85 21.61 3.99
C SER A 576 12.39 21.60 3.57
N THR A 577 12.01 22.43 2.59
CA THR A 577 10.64 22.49 2.06
C THR A 577 10.26 21.19 1.37
N GLY A 578 11.19 20.56 0.62
CA GLY A 578 10.99 19.24 0.03
C GLY A 578 10.80 18.15 1.08
N PHE A 579 11.62 18.13 2.13
CA PHE A 579 11.50 17.18 3.24
C PHE A 579 10.16 17.33 3.98
N ALA A 580 9.80 18.56 4.38
CA ALA A 580 8.54 18.83 5.07
C ALA A 580 7.32 18.47 4.21
N SER A 581 7.36 18.82 2.93
CA SER A 581 6.32 18.48 1.95
C SER A 581 6.11 16.96 1.81
N MET A 582 7.21 16.21 1.70
CA MET A 582 7.13 14.75 1.57
C MET A 582 6.69 14.08 2.87
N LEU A 583 7.24 14.51 4.01
CA LEU A 583 6.82 14.00 5.33
C LEU A 583 5.31 14.18 5.51
N LEU A 584 4.79 15.36 5.19
CA LEU A 584 3.37 15.66 5.29
C LEU A 584 2.53 14.82 4.32
N SER A 585 2.97 14.68 3.05
CA SER A 585 2.29 13.83 2.07
C SER A 585 2.18 12.39 2.56
N ILE A 586 3.29 11.82 3.08
CA ILE A 586 3.32 10.48 3.66
C ILE A 586 2.39 10.37 4.88
N LEU A 587 2.44 11.35 5.80
CA LEU A 587 1.56 11.38 6.97
C LEU A 587 0.08 11.40 6.56
N LEU A 588 -0.29 12.18 5.55
CA LEU A 588 -1.66 12.27 5.06
C LEU A 588 -2.11 10.97 4.36
N VAL A 589 -1.21 10.32 3.61
CA VAL A 589 -1.46 8.98 3.04
C VAL A 589 -1.66 7.94 4.14
N PHE A 590 -0.81 7.93 5.17
CA PHE A 590 -0.94 7.01 6.31
C PHE A 590 -2.21 7.27 7.11
N SER A 591 -2.56 8.53 7.32
CA SER A 591 -3.83 8.94 7.94
C SER A 591 -5.00 8.39 7.15
N PHE A 592 -4.97 8.55 5.82
CA PHE A 592 -6.01 8.03 4.95
C PHE A 592 -6.14 6.50 5.09
N GLN A 593 -5.01 5.77 5.17
CA GLN A 593 -5.03 4.32 5.39
C GLN A 593 -5.65 3.93 6.72
N ILE A 594 -5.33 4.63 7.81
CA ILE A 594 -5.87 4.36 9.15
C ILE A 594 -7.40 4.51 9.15
N TYR A 595 -7.94 5.59 8.57
CA TYR A 595 -9.38 5.86 8.62
C TYR A 595 -10.17 5.09 7.55
N PHE A 596 -9.66 5.00 6.32
CA PHE A 596 -10.40 4.49 5.16
C PHE A 596 -9.95 3.10 4.68
N GLY A 597 -8.84 2.57 5.18
CA GLY A 597 -8.31 1.26 4.82
C GLY A 597 -7.44 1.30 3.57
N HIS A 598 -7.84 0.60 2.51
CA HIS A 598 -7.01 0.41 1.33
C HIS A 598 -6.79 1.71 0.54
N VAL A 599 -5.55 2.23 0.57
CA VAL A 599 -5.13 3.41 -0.24
C VAL A 599 -4.71 3.06 -1.65
N TYR A 600 -4.56 1.77 -1.97
CA TYR A 600 -3.98 1.28 -3.22
C TYR A 600 -4.61 1.89 -4.49
N HIS A 601 -5.94 2.08 -4.49
CA HIS A 601 -6.66 2.75 -5.58
C HIS A 601 -6.55 4.29 -5.54
N TYR A 602 -6.47 4.88 -4.35
CA TYR A 602 -6.51 6.34 -4.14
C TYR A 602 -5.14 7.02 -4.15
N ILE A 603 -4.03 6.25 -4.15
CA ILE A 603 -2.68 6.81 -4.07
C ILE A 603 -2.41 7.80 -5.22
N GLY A 604 -2.88 7.49 -6.44
CA GLY A 604 -2.76 8.38 -7.60
C GLY A 604 -3.59 9.66 -7.48
N LEU A 605 -4.76 9.61 -6.83
CA LEU A 605 -5.58 10.81 -6.57
C LEU A 605 -4.93 11.67 -5.49
N LEU A 606 -4.46 11.06 -4.39
CA LEU A 606 -3.81 11.77 -3.30
C LEU A 606 -2.54 12.48 -3.77
N THR A 607 -1.69 11.82 -4.55
CA THR A 607 -0.49 12.45 -5.14
C THR A 607 -0.85 13.55 -6.13
N SER A 608 -1.94 13.37 -6.89
CA SER A 608 -2.42 14.39 -7.84
C SER A 608 -2.99 15.63 -7.17
N LEU A 609 -3.73 15.48 -6.06
CA LEU A 609 -4.23 16.59 -5.27
C LEU A 609 -3.08 17.39 -4.65
N PHE A 610 -2.05 16.68 -4.17
CA PHE A 610 -0.82 17.31 -3.72
C PHE A 610 -0.14 18.08 -4.87
N MET A 611 0.04 17.46 -6.05
CA MET A 611 0.62 18.14 -7.22
C MET A 611 -0.18 19.35 -7.68
N LEU A 612 -1.51 19.29 -7.64
CA LEU A 612 -2.40 20.40 -7.96
C LEU A 612 -2.19 21.57 -7.01
N GLY A 613 -2.09 21.31 -5.70
CA GLY A 613 -1.79 22.34 -4.71
C GLY A 613 -0.44 23.01 -5.00
N SER A 614 0.59 22.23 -5.34
CA SER A 614 1.91 22.78 -5.71
C SER A 614 1.85 23.62 -6.99
N GLY A 615 1.03 23.23 -7.97
CA GLY A 615 0.77 24.03 -9.16
C GLY A 615 0.06 25.35 -8.84
N ALA A 616 -0.95 25.31 -7.96
CA ALA A 616 -1.66 26.49 -7.50
C ALA A 616 -0.74 27.46 -6.74
N GLY A 617 0.16 26.94 -5.90
CA GLY A 617 1.20 27.72 -5.22
C GLY A 617 2.14 28.41 -6.20
N ALA A 618 2.64 27.68 -7.21
CA ALA A 618 3.46 28.26 -8.27
C ALA A 618 2.73 29.36 -9.07
N TRP A 619 1.44 29.17 -9.35
CA TRP A 619 0.61 30.19 -10.01
C TRP A 619 0.41 31.44 -9.17
N TRP A 620 0.18 31.28 -7.86
CA TRP A 620 0.05 32.40 -6.94
C TRP A 620 1.36 33.17 -6.81
N ALA A 621 2.52 32.49 -6.75
CA ALA A 621 3.84 33.14 -6.76
C ALA A 621 4.06 34.05 -7.97
N MET A 622 3.51 33.71 -9.14
CA MET A 622 3.63 34.55 -10.34
C MET A 622 2.79 35.83 -10.28
N LYS A 623 1.70 35.84 -9.51
CA LYS A 623 0.77 36.99 -9.41
C LYS A 623 0.95 37.82 -8.14
N GLY A 624 1.50 37.21 -7.08
CA GLY A 624 1.61 37.79 -5.74
C GLY A 624 2.90 38.58 -5.52
N ARG A 625 2.98 39.25 -4.36
CA ARG A 625 4.24 39.83 -3.86
C ARG A 625 5.15 38.69 -3.36
N PRO A 626 6.49 38.81 -3.50
CA PRO A 626 7.41 37.80 -3.01
C PRO A 626 7.24 37.61 -1.50
N ILE A 627 6.86 36.39 -1.12
CA ILE A 627 6.69 35.99 0.28
C ILE A 627 8.07 35.62 0.82
N PRO A 628 8.46 36.08 2.03
CA PRO A 628 9.70 35.65 2.64
C PRO A 628 9.73 34.12 2.80
N LEU A 629 10.86 33.50 2.45
CA LEU A 629 11.04 32.05 2.51
C LEU A 629 10.80 31.48 3.92
N LEU A 630 11.15 32.25 4.97
CA LEU A 630 10.87 31.92 6.37
C LEU A 630 9.37 31.80 6.65
N THR A 631 8.54 32.64 6.02
CA THR A 631 7.07 32.58 6.17
C THR A 631 6.50 31.32 5.51
N ILE A 632 7.07 30.90 4.39
CA ILE A 632 6.70 29.64 3.70
C ILE A 632 7.07 28.44 4.59
N GLU A 633 8.27 28.41 5.16
CA GLU A 633 8.68 27.34 6.07
C GLU A 633 7.86 27.31 7.37
N LEU A 634 7.54 28.48 7.94
CA LEU A 634 6.67 28.57 9.11
C LEU A 634 5.25 28.09 8.81
N GLY A 635 4.72 28.41 7.62
CA GLY A 635 3.44 27.89 7.14
C GLY A 635 3.47 26.36 6.99
N MET A 636 4.50 25.82 6.35
CA MET A 636 4.65 24.37 6.14
C MET A 636 4.77 23.61 7.46
N THR A 637 5.55 24.11 8.40
CA THR A 637 5.67 23.51 9.74
C THR A 637 4.35 23.59 10.50
N THR A 638 3.63 24.70 10.41
CA THR A 638 2.30 24.85 11.02
C THR A 638 1.29 23.87 10.43
N VAL A 639 1.21 23.73 9.10
CA VAL A 639 0.31 22.76 8.45
C VAL A 639 0.71 21.33 8.77
N THR A 640 2.02 21.03 8.84
CA THR A 640 2.50 19.71 9.24
C THR A 640 2.14 19.38 10.69
N ALA A 641 2.30 20.35 11.60
CA ALA A 641 1.89 20.21 12.99
C ALA A 641 0.37 20.06 13.12
N ALA A 642 -0.41 20.80 12.33
CA ALA A 642 -1.87 20.67 12.27
C ALA A 642 -2.31 19.29 11.76
N ALA A 643 -1.64 18.77 10.72
CA ALA A 643 -1.90 17.42 10.22
C ALA A 643 -1.52 16.34 11.25
N TYR A 644 -0.41 16.52 11.97
CA TYR A 644 -0.03 15.62 13.07
C TYR A 644 -1.06 15.66 14.21
N LEU A 645 -1.48 16.86 14.63
CA LEU A 645 -2.54 17.04 15.63
C LEU A 645 -3.85 16.41 15.16
N PHE A 646 -4.20 16.54 13.88
CA PHE A 646 -5.37 15.89 13.29
C PHE A 646 -5.30 14.35 13.41
N VAL A 647 -4.15 13.75 13.14
CA VAL A 647 -3.94 12.30 13.35
C VAL A 647 -4.12 11.94 14.82
N TRP A 648 -3.55 12.75 15.71
CA TRP A 648 -3.58 12.49 17.15
C TRP A 648 -4.97 12.66 17.77
N LEU A 649 -5.75 13.63 17.30
CA LEU A 649 -7.08 13.95 17.81
C LEU A 649 -8.17 12.96 17.36
N GLY A 650 -7.86 12.02 16.47
CA GLY A 650 -8.76 10.91 16.15
C GLY A 650 -10.17 11.29 15.65
N PRO A 651 -10.37 12.31 14.79
CA PRO A 651 -11.71 12.78 14.46
C PRO A 651 -12.54 11.74 13.68
N GLU A 652 -13.86 11.89 13.72
CA GLU A 652 -14.78 10.99 13.02
C GLU A 652 -14.46 10.86 11.52
N ALA A 653 -14.52 9.61 11.01
CA ALA A 653 -14.10 9.25 9.66
C ALA A 653 -14.85 9.99 8.53
N GLU A 654 -15.99 10.62 8.81
CA GLU A 654 -16.79 11.33 7.81
C GLU A 654 -16.15 12.67 7.39
N TYR A 655 -15.55 13.40 8.35
CA TYR A 655 -14.85 14.67 8.09
C TYR A 655 -13.41 14.48 7.61
N ALA A 656 -12.80 13.33 7.93
CA ALA A 656 -11.40 13.05 7.64
C ALA A 656 -11.07 13.09 6.14
N ARG A 657 -12.01 12.70 5.27
CA ARG A 657 -11.82 12.65 3.80
C ARG A 657 -11.59 14.04 3.21
N TRP A 658 -12.47 14.98 3.54
CA TRP A 658 -12.41 16.36 3.06
C TRP A 658 -11.26 17.12 3.70
N MET A 659 -11.00 16.87 4.99
CA MET A 659 -9.91 17.51 5.72
C MET A 659 -8.53 17.07 5.20
N ILE A 660 -8.32 15.77 4.91
CA ILE A 660 -7.07 15.29 4.30
C ILE A 660 -6.88 15.91 2.91
N ALA A 661 -7.94 15.98 2.09
CA ALA A 661 -7.87 16.62 0.79
C ALA A 661 -7.55 18.12 0.90
N ALA A 662 -8.15 18.82 1.86
CA ALA A 662 -7.87 20.23 2.14
C ALA A 662 -6.44 20.45 2.65
N LEU A 663 -5.94 19.60 3.54
CA LEU A 663 -4.56 19.67 4.04
C LEU A 663 -3.54 19.37 2.93
N MET A 664 -3.80 18.37 2.08
CA MET A 664 -2.95 18.07 0.93
C MET A 664 -2.83 19.26 -0.02
N THR A 665 -3.96 19.90 -0.36
CA THR A 665 -3.99 21.05 -1.26
C THR A 665 -3.39 22.30 -0.63
N ALA A 666 -3.74 22.59 0.63
CA ALA A 666 -3.23 23.74 1.37
C ALA A 666 -1.71 23.66 1.56
N ALA A 667 -1.19 22.52 2.02
CA ALA A 667 0.24 22.34 2.22
C ALA A 667 1.04 22.48 0.95
N ALA A 668 0.57 21.85 -0.13
CA ALA A 668 1.23 21.91 -1.40
C ALA A 668 1.20 23.33 -2.02
N SER A 669 0.21 24.16 -1.67
CA SER A 669 0.12 25.55 -2.16
C SER A 669 1.06 26.56 -1.50
N LEU A 670 1.67 26.22 -0.37
CA LEU A 670 2.61 27.08 0.37
C LEU A 670 4.00 27.26 -0.27
N PRO A 671 4.64 26.24 -0.90
CA PRO A 671 5.94 26.40 -1.58
C PRO A 671 5.80 27.19 -2.90
N ALA A 672 5.60 28.51 -2.81
CA ALA A 672 5.51 29.41 -3.94
C ALA A 672 6.86 30.14 -4.13
N PHE A 673 7.72 29.65 -5.03
CA PHE A 673 8.98 30.30 -5.37
C PHE A 673 8.75 31.54 -6.26
N SER A 674 9.04 32.72 -5.73
CA SER A 674 9.41 33.90 -6.54
C SER A 674 10.75 34.43 -6.02
N ILE A 675 11.85 34.06 -6.68
CA ILE A 675 13.17 34.63 -6.39
C ILE A 675 13.29 35.90 -7.25
N PRO A 676 13.41 37.10 -6.65
CA PRO A 676 13.94 38.23 -7.39
C PRO A 676 15.42 37.92 -7.65
N TRP A 677 15.76 37.68 -8.92
CA TRP A 677 17.17 37.65 -9.32
C TRP A 677 17.75 39.05 -9.11
N PRO A 678 18.98 39.19 -8.57
CA PRO A 678 19.69 40.46 -8.64
C PRO A 678 20.01 40.85 -10.08
#